data_AF-A0A1G2XS97-F1
#
_entry.id   AF-A0A1G2XS97-F1
#
_cell.length_a   1.000
_cell.length_b   1.000
_cell.length_c   1.000
_cell.angle_alpha   90.00
_cell.angle_beta   90.00
_cell.angle_gamma   90.00
#
_symmetry.space_group_name_H-M   'P 1'
#
loop_
_entity.id
_entity.type
_entity.pdbx_description
1 polymer ?
#
loop_
_entity_poly.entity_id
_entity_poly.type
_entity_poly.pdbx_seq_one_letter_code
_entity_poly.pdbx_strand_id
1 'polypeptide(L)'
;MTANLGVIDISMLILYALICVGMGVYYFRKTRTSEQFMLAGQSIPAWAAGIAVMSAYVSSISYIAVPGQAFDTNWHPAVFVLCIPPIVWLVCWYIIPYYRRIKLVSVYSLLENSLGKWARIYSALSFVVYMIGRSAVIIYLTALLVGTFIPINIVTLIIIIGLITVFYTLVGGMEAVIWTDVMQSIIMIGGLLFCVILFTKYLFTGPEYPIKLAAEAGKFSLGSLDFSFSSRTIWVMIIYSLTENLRNLIADQNYVQKYSTVSDERSAKKAIIISMAIYIPMTPVFLYIGTSLFAFYHTGGNVLPDTITKGDQVFPYFIATQLPVGLKGLIIAAIIAAAMSTLSSSLNSSATVLLLDFIKWMKPDLSEKKSLSFLRWTTVVWGGLSIIFAVLMIRAQSALNIWWQISGIFGGGILGLFILALCKVKLKSWQGITAVAASILVISWVTFFRSLPENWKWAQCNIDSILAGACGVGILILVGFILVFSGGAAMNTEQKKQLHKDFWQSKTSCLIFIPSAQMVQYDTDNYEQRFYDPQKMWDAECKRATAVLDWPTDGIPAIRPNLGTIFIPSIAGQDFVIRDGQMPWPGEHLSIEQISEIRNIDIGSTQVMNLAEKFYEINNKKGSRQICTYMPDTQGVFDILHLLLGDAIFYELADKKEKIKELLHIITEFYVKVSLKLKKCMGEDAGSMFHGHGTQQGLYFPNAGVRLSEDTPTLLSPSMIDEFVIPYMRQAAKPFGGAFVHFCGKHDYLYDKILECDFVKAIDLGNPEMYDTHHLLDKCAKTNTIFYGKLANMEKESWKQYLTRIANIIKDTGAKCVLRPTVFPDSIDECKKMYDIWHELTK
;
A
#
# COMPACT_ATOMS: atom_id res chain seq x y z
N MET A 1 48.85 18.91 25.19
CA MET A 1 49.50 17.65 25.60
C MET A 1 49.03 16.55 24.66
N THR A 2 49.91 15.94 23.88
CA THR A 2 49.54 14.80 23.01
C THR A 2 49.52 13.53 23.86
N ALA A 3 48.33 13.04 24.19
CA ALA A 3 48.16 11.74 24.84
C ALA A 3 48.42 10.63 23.82
N ASN A 4 49.70 10.36 23.55
CA ASN A 4 50.08 9.38 22.53
C ASN A 4 49.68 7.97 22.94
N LEU A 5 49.15 7.19 21.98
CA LEU A 5 48.92 5.76 22.15
C LEU A 5 50.25 5.01 22.27
N GLY A 6 50.30 4.02 23.17
CA GLY A 6 51.42 3.10 23.25
C GLY A 6 51.41 2.09 22.11
N VAL A 7 52.51 1.37 21.92
CA VAL A 7 52.64 0.33 20.88
C VAL A 7 51.55 -0.73 21.03
N ILE A 8 51.19 -1.12 22.26
CA ILE A 8 50.13 -2.09 22.56
C ILE A 8 48.76 -1.57 22.08
N ASP A 9 48.45 -0.32 22.37
CA ASP A 9 47.18 0.31 21.96
C ASP A 9 47.06 0.33 20.42
N ILE A 10 48.11 0.77 19.73
CA ILE A 10 48.15 0.82 18.26
C ILE A 10 48.02 -0.59 17.68
N SER A 11 48.69 -1.58 18.27
CA SER A 11 48.63 -2.98 17.84
C SER A 11 47.21 -3.54 17.95
N MET A 12 46.46 -3.19 19.01
CA MET A 12 45.05 -3.57 19.14
C MET A 12 44.18 -2.96 18.04
N LEU A 13 44.38 -1.69 17.70
CA LEU A 13 43.64 -1.02 16.63
C LEU A 13 43.93 -1.63 15.25
N ILE A 14 45.20 -1.93 14.96
CA ILE A 14 45.61 -2.59 13.72
C ILE A 14 45.02 -4.00 13.65
N LEU A 15 45.12 -4.79 14.73
CA LEU A 15 44.57 -6.14 14.80
C LEU A 15 43.05 -6.12 14.57
N TYR A 16 42.34 -5.20 15.22
CA TYR A 16 40.91 -4.99 15.01
C TYR A 16 40.58 -4.71 13.53
N ALA A 17 41.31 -3.79 12.90
CA ALA A 17 41.11 -3.47 11.49
C ALA A 17 41.38 -4.68 10.57
N LEU A 18 42.45 -5.44 10.82
CA LEU A 18 42.79 -6.65 10.08
C LEU A 18 41.72 -7.73 10.22
N ILE A 19 41.13 -7.90 11.41
CA ILE A 19 40.04 -8.87 11.61
C ILE A 19 38.80 -8.44 10.81
N CYS A 20 38.42 -7.16 10.82
CA CYS A 20 37.30 -6.65 10.00
C CYS A 20 37.52 -6.94 8.50
N VAL A 21 38.71 -6.63 7.98
CA VAL A 21 39.08 -6.90 6.59
C VAL A 21 39.07 -8.41 6.29
N GLY A 22 39.66 -9.22 7.17
CA GLY A 22 39.71 -10.67 7.04
C GLY A 22 38.32 -11.32 7.02
N MET A 23 37.40 -10.85 7.86
CA MET A 23 36.01 -11.28 7.85
C MET A 23 35.33 -10.94 6.52
N GLY A 24 35.50 -9.72 6.01
CA GLY A 24 35.00 -9.33 4.69
C GLY A 24 35.46 -10.32 3.61
N VAL A 25 36.77 -10.59 3.54
CA VAL A 25 37.37 -11.53 2.57
C VAL A 25 36.86 -12.97 2.75
N TYR A 26 36.70 -13.43 3.99
CA TYR A 26 36.18 -14.76 4.28
C TYR A 26 34.75 -14.95 3.74
N TYR A 27 33.86 -14.00 4.02
CA TYR A 27 32.46 -14.06 3.59
C TYR A 27 32.25 -13.76 2.11
N PHE A 28 33.19 -13.11 1.41
CA PHE A 28 33.16 -12.92 -0.04
C PHE A 28 32.82 -14.19 -0.81
N ARG A 29 33.37 -15.33 -0.37
CA ARG A 29 33.20 -16.62 -1.04
C ARG A 29 31.76 -17.12 -0.97
N LYS A 30 30.99 -16.69 0.02
CA LYS A 30 29.59 -17.03 0.24
C LYS A 30 28.61 -16.08 -0.45
N THR A 31 29.02 -14.85 -0.75
CA THR A 31 28.17 -13.83 -1.36
C THR A 31 28.20 -13.91 -2.90
N ARG A 32 27.35 -14.76 -3.47
CA ARG A 32 27.29 -15.03 -4.93
C ARG A 32 26.04 -14.49 -5.61
N THR A 33 24.95 -14.26 -4.88
CA THR A 33 23.70 -13.71 -5.40
C THR A 33 23.37 -12.35 -4.78
N SER A 34 22.46 -11.60 -5.42
CA SER A 34 21.98 -10.33 -4.87
C SER A 34 21.25 -10.52 -3.53
N GLU A 35 20.46 -11.58 -3.40
CA GLU A 35 19.80 -11.94 -2.13
C GLU A 35 20.80 -12.24 -1.01
N GLN A 36 21.87 -12.98 -1.30
CA GLN A 36 22.93 -13.24 -0.30
C GLN A 36 23.63 -11.93 0.13
N PHE A 37 23.82 -10.99 -0.80
CA PHE A 37 24.41 -9.70 -0.46
C PHE A 37 23.49 -8.85 0.43
N MET A 38 22.18 -8.89 0.20
CA MET A 38 21.20 -8.07 0.94
C MET A 38 20.73 -8.73 2.24
N LEU A 39 20.47 -10.03 2.26
CA LEU A 39 19.81 -10.73 3.37
C LEU A 39 20.59 -11.93 3.91
N ALA A 40 21.82 -12.16 3.42
CA ALA A 40 22.60 -13.34 3.79
C ALA A 40 21.85 -14.67 3.54
N GLY A 41 20.99 -14.72 2.51
CA GLY A 41 20.18 -15.90 2.19
C GLY A 41 19.22 -16.32 3.29
N GLN A 42 18.86 -15.41 4.20
CA GLN A 42 17.99 -15.66 5.36
C GLN A 42 18.49 -16.77 6.30
N SER A 43 19.81 -17.03 6.34
CA SER A 43 20.41 -18.14 7.12
C SER A 43 21.00 -17.71 8.47
N ILE A 44 20.83 -16.46 8.87
CA ILE A 44 21.45 -15.93 10.09
C ILE A 44 20.70 -16.45 11.32
N PRO A 45 21.40 -16.92 12.37
CA PRO A 45 20.74 -17.32 13.60
C PRO A 45 20.21 -16.11 14.37
N ALA A 46 19.05 -16.26 15.03
CA ALA A 46 18.34 -15.18 15.69
C ALA A 46 19.18 -14.38 16.71
N TRP A 47 20.12 -15.02 17.41
CA TRP A 47 20.98 -14.34 18.37
C TRP A 47 21.98 -13.38 17.69
N ALA A 48 22.54 -13.77 16.54
CA ALA A 48 23.47 -12.93 15.78
C ALA A 48 22.73 -11.76 15.13
N ALA A 49 21.56 -12.03 14.54
CA ALA A 49 20.68 -10.97 14.03
C ALA A 49 20.26 -10.01 15.15
N GLY A 50 19.95 -10.52 16.35
CA GLY A 50 19.58 -9.69 17.50
C GLY A 50 20.72 -8.78 17.97
N ILE A 51 21.95 -9.30 18.06
CA ILE A 51 23.13 -8.48 18.37
C ILE A 51 23.37 -7.42 17.28
N ALA A 52 23.18 -7.77 16.01
CA ALA A 52 23.34 -6.81 14.91
C ALA A 52 22.28 -5.70 14.93
N VAL A 53 21.01 -6.02 15.27
CA VAL A 53 19.96 -5.00 15.48
C VAL A 53 20.33 -4.10 16.66
N MET A 54 20.84 -4.66 17.77
CA MET A 54 21.30 -3.87 18.91
C MET A 54 22.48 -2.97 18.56
N SER A 55 23.43 -3.48 17.78
CA SER A 55 24.55 -2.69 17.27
C SER A 55 24.08 -1.48 16.47
N ALA A 56 22.97 -1.58 15.72
CA ALA A 56 22.40 -0.43 15.01
C ALA A 56 21.82 0.66 15.96
N TYR A 57 21.49 0.31 17.21
CA TYR A 57 21.07 1.25 18.25
C TYR A 57 22.25 1.94 18.96
N VAL A 58 23.45 1.36 18.92
CA VAL A 58 24.63 1.88 19.61
C VAL A 58 25.66 2.36 18.60
N SER A 59 25.95 3.66 18.60
CA SER A 59 26.98 4.25 17.73
C SER A 59 28.06 4.95 18.55
N SER A 60 29.09 5.50 17.88
CA SER A 60 30.05 6.39 18.54
C SER A 60 29.37 7.63 19.16
N ILE A 61 28.23 8.08 18.61
CA ILE A 61 27.42 9.14 19.22
C ILE A 61 26.92 8.69 20.59
N SER A 62 26.45 7.45 20.73
CA SER A 62 25.99 6.91 22.02
C SER A 62 27.11 6.90 23.06
N TYR A 63 28.31 6.48 22.66
CA TYR A 63 29.49 6.41 23.53
C TYR A 63 29.96 7.74 24.10
N ILE A 64 29.75 8.81 23.34
CA ILE A 64 30.29 10.12 23.66
C ILE A 64 29.18 11.00 24.25
N ALA A 65 28.03 11.06 23.58
CA ALA A 65 26.95 11.96 23.97
C ALA A 65 26.18 11.48 25.20
N VAL A 66 25.95 10.17 25.39
CA VAL A 66 25.13 9.69 26.54
C VAL A 66 25.86 9.89 27.88
N PRO A 67 27.14 9.47 28.03
CA PRO A 67 27.90 9.80 29.24
C PRO A 67 28.07 11.31 29.43
N GLY A 68 28.31 12.05 28.34
CA GLY A 68 28.45 13.52 28.40
C GLY A 68 27.18 14.22 28.88
N GLN A 69 26.01 13.78 28.44
CA GLN A 69 24.72 14.31 28.91
C GLN A 69 24.50 14.00 30.40
N ALA A 70 24.86 12.80 30.86
CA ALA A 70 24.79 12.47 32.29
C ALA A 70 25.80 13.27 33.13
N PHE A 71 26.97 13.59 32.56
CA PHE A 71 27.95 14.47 33.19
C PHE A 71 27.43 15.89 33.34
N ASP A 72 26.95 16.52 32.25
CA ASP A 72 26.48 17.90 32.25
C ASP A 72 25.15 18.06 33.02
N THR A 73 24.21 17.16 32.74
CA THR A 73 22.81 17.27 33.17
C THR A 73 22.42 16.15 34.12
N ASN A 74 21.68 15.14 33.65
CA ASN A 74 21.09 14.06 34.45
C ASN A 74 20.79 12.81 33.59
N TRP A 75 20.05 11.85 34.15
CA TRP A 75 19.70 10.56 33.54
C TRP A 75 18.50 10.61 32.61
N HIS A 76 18.03 11.80 32.22
CA HIS A 76 16.94 11.97 31.26
C HIS A 76 17.03 11.16 29.96
N PRO A 77 18.22 10.88 29.36
CA PRO A 77 18.32 9.98 28.21
C PRO A 77 17.79 8.56 28.45
N ALA A 78 17.67 8.10 29.71
CA ALA A 78 17.09 6.80 30.06
C ALA A 78 15.62 6.66 29.63
N VAL A 79 14.88 7.76 29.47
CA VAL A 79 13.51 7.74 28.97
C VAL A 79 13.41 7.04 27.61
N PHE A 80 14.46 7.15 26.78
CA PHE A 80 14.54 6.49 25.48
C PHE A 80 14.39 4.97 25.56
N VAL A 81 15.08 4.32 26.50
CA VAL A 81 15.01 2.87 26.66
C VAL A 81 13.77 2.42 27.43
N LEU A 82 13.24 3.25 28.33
CA LEU A 82 12.01 2.96 29.07
C LEU A 82 10.77 2.92 28.16
N CYS A 83 10.79 3.64 27.02
CA CYS A 83 9.72 3.60 26.03
C CYS A 83 9.80 2.40 25.05
N ILE A 84 10.88 1.58 25.07
CA ILE A 84 11.06 0.46 24.13
C ILE A 84 10.06 -0.70 24.31
N PRO A 85 9.77 -1.19 25.55
CA PRO A 85 8.92 -2.36 25.74
C PRO A 85 7.56 -2.35 25.00
N PRO A 86 6.74 -1.28 25.05
CA PRO A 86 5.49 -1.25 24.29
C PRO A 86 5.71 -1.30 22.77
N ILE A 87 6.79 -0.71 22.27
CA ILE A 87 7.12 -0.75 20.83
C ILE A 87 7.55 -2.15 20.40
N VAL A 88 8.36 -2.83 21.21
CA VAL A 88 8.75 -4.23 20.97
C VAL A 88 7.53 -5.13 20.92
N TRP A 89 6.59 -4.95 21.85
CA TRP A 89 5.34 -5.70 21.83
C TRP A 89 4.56 -5.48 20.53
N LEU A 90 4.38 -4.22 20.11
CA LEU A 90 3.70 -3.88 18.86
C LEU A 90 4.40 -4.51 17.64
N VAL A 91 5.72 -4.35 17.56
CA VAL A 91 6.52 -4.84 16.43
C VAL A 91 6.48 -6.36 16.35
N CYS A 92 6.69 -7.05 17.47
CA CYS A 92 6.67 -8.50 17.52
C CYS A 92 5.29 -9.07 17.16
N TRP A 93 4.19 -8.49 17.65
CA TRP A 93 2.87 -9.10 17.48
C TRP A 93 2.10 -8.65 16.24
N TYR A 94 2.41 -7.48 15.68
CA TYR A 94 1.67 -6.94 14.54
C TYR A 94 2.56 -6.73 13.31
N ILE A 95 3.72 -6.10 13.46
CA ILE A 95 4.56 -5.68 12.32
C ILE A 95 5.32 -6.86 11.70
N ILE A 96 6.03 -7.65 12.51
CA ILE A 96 6.81 -8.79 12.01
C ILE A 96 5.92 -9.82 11.30
N PRO A 97 4.79 -10.28 11.87
CA PRO A 97 3.92 -11.23 11.18
C PRO A 97 3.39 -10.67 9.86
N TYR A 98 3.08 -9.38 9.83
CA TYR A 98 2.64 -8.71 8.62
C TYR A 98 3.74 -8.70 7.55
N TYR A 99 4.95 -8.22 7.88
CA TYR A 99 6.09 -8.17 6.94
C TYR A 99 6.49 -9.54 6.40
N ARG A 100 6.40 -10.59 7.23
CA ARG A 100 6.71 -11.97 6.82
C ARG A 100 5.70 -12.52 5.81
N ARG A 101 4.42 -12.13 5.87
CA ARG A 101 3.40 -12.56 4.89
C ARG A 101 3.62 -11.96 3.50
N ILE A 102 4.05 -10.70 3.45
CA ILE A 102 4.23 -9.95 2.19
C ILE A 102 5.64 -10.11 1.57
N LYS A 103 6.56 -10.84 2.24
CA LYS A 103 7.91 -11.19 1.76
C LYS A 103 8.71 -9.99 1.22
N LEU A 104 8.67 -8.88 1.94
CA LEU A 104 9.40 -7.68 1.52
C LEU A 104 10.89 -7.78 1.85
N VAL A 105 11.73 -7.38 0.90
CA VAL A 105 13.16 -7.13 1.15
C VAL A 105 13.41 -5.65 1.44
N SER A 106 12.78 -4.73 0.69
CA SER A 106 12.73 -3.31 1.02
C SER A 106 11.41 -2.96 1.70
N VAL A 107 11.50 -2.34 2.87
CA VAL A 107 10.34 -1.93 3.66
C VAL A 107 9.50 -0.85 2.96
N TYR A 108 10.09 -0.05 2.06
CA TYR A 108 9.40 1.04 1.37
C TYR A 108 8.40 0.59 0.31
N SER A 109 8.56 -0.62 -0.23
CA SER A 109 7.59 -1.23 -1.15
C SER A 109 6.20 -1.40 -0.53
N LEU A 110 6.11 -1.44 0.81
CA LEU A 110 4.84 -1.44 1.53
C LEU A 110 3.96 -0.23 1.19
N LEU A 111 4.57 0.94 1.02
CA LEU A 111 3.85 2.19 0.83
C LEU A 111 3.14 2.26 -0.52
N GLU A 112 3.60 1.50 -1.51
CA GLU A 112 3.08 1.54 -2.88
C GLU A 112 1.60 1.14 -2.96
N ASN A 113 1.19 0.13 -2.20
CA ASN A 113 -0.17 -0.40 -2.24
C ASN A 113 -1.22 0.55 -1.63
N SER A 114 -0.83 1.33 -0.61
CA SER A 114 -1.76 2.19 0.13
C SER A 114 -1.69 3.65 -0.33
N LEU A 115 -0.48 4.14 -0.62
CA LEU A 115 -0.22 5.56 -0.88
C LEU A 115 0.26 5.83 -2.31
N GLY A 116 0.63 4.78 -3.06
CA GLY A 116 1.09 4.87 -4.44
C GLY A 116 2.61 4.92 -4.60
N LYS A 117 3.05 4.83 -5.86
CA LYS A 117 4.47 4.74 -6.26
C LYS A 117 5.33 5.90 -5.76
N TRP A 118 4.78 7.12 -5.71
CA TRP A 118 5.50 8.30 -5.24
C TRP A 118 5.96 8.15 -3.79
N ALA A 119 5.14 7.55 -2.92
CA ALA A 119 5.43 7.42 -1.48
C ALA A 119 6.60 6.45 -1.23
N ARG A 120 6.63 5.36 -2.00
CA ARG A 120 7.75 4.41 -2.04
C ARG A 120 9.06 5.11 -2.42
N ILE A 121 9.08 5.81 -3.55
CA ILE A 121 10.27 6.49 -4.06
C ILE A 121 10.74 7.61 -3.12
N TYR A 122 9.81 8.44 -2.62
CA TYR A 122 10.12 9.51 -1.68
C TYR A 122 10.75 8.97 -0.40
N SER A 123 10.17 7.92 0.19
CA SER A 123 10.66 7.35 1.44
C SER A 123 12.01 6.67 1.27
N ALA A 124 12.19 5.95 0.16
CA ALA A 124 13.47 5.34 -0.22
C ALA A 124 14.56 6.41 -0.43
N LEU A 125 14.25 7.50 -1.14
CA LEU A 125 15.18 8.62 -1.36
C LEU A 125 15.55 9.30 -0.03
N SER A 126 14.55 9.60 0.80
CA SER A 126 14.75 10.23 2.10
C SER A 126 15.65 9.38 2.99
N PHE A 127 15.42 8.06 3.00
CA PHE A 127 16.26 7.11 3.72
C PHE A 127 17.72 7.10 3.25
N VAL A 128 17.98 7.01 1.94
CA VAL A 128 19.37 6.92 1.45
C VAL A 128 20.15 8.22 1.68
N VAL A 129 19.48 9.38 1.62
CA VAL A 129 20.10 10.67 1.96
C VAL A 129 20.36 10.79 3.46
N TYR A 130 19.40 10.37 4.29
CA TYR A 130 19.55 10.26 5.74
C TYR A 130 20.78 9.39 6.11
N MET A 131 20.96 8.26 5.43
CA MET A 131 22.09 7.35 5.68
C MET A 131 23.44 7.93 5.30
N ILE A 132 23.55 8.74 4.23
CA ILE A 132 24.79 9.47 3.91
C ILE A 132 25.13 10.45 5.03
N GLY A 133 24.16 11.25 5.48
CA GLY A 133 24.36 12.22 6.55
C GLY A 133 24.76 11.55 7.88
N ARG A 134 24.08 10.46 8.25
CA ARG A 134 24.41 9.65 9.44
C ARG A 134 25.85 9.13 9.38
N SER A 135 26.21 8.56 8.24
CA SER A 135 27.54 7.99 7.99
C SER A 135 28.62 9.06 8.07
N ALA A 136 28.41 10.22 7.45
CA ALA A 136 29.36 11.33 7.46
C ALA A 136 29.67 11.85 8.87
N VAL A 137 28.62 12.05 9.69
CA VAL A 137 28.78 12.51 11.08
C VAL A 137 29.53 11.48 11.91
N ILE A 138 29.18 10.20 11.77
CA ILE A 138 29.83 9.13 12.53
C ILE A 138 31.31 9.00 12.16
N ILE A 139 31.65 9.03 10.86
CA ILE A 139 33.06 9.00 10.41
C ILE A 139 33.82 10.19 10.98
N TYR A 140 33.26 11.41 10.87
CA TYR A 140 33.90 12.62 11.35
C TYR A 140 34.14 12.59 12.87
N LEU A 141 33.12 12.28 13.68
CA LEU A 141 33.25 12.22 15.14
C LEU A 141 34.24 11.15 15.59
N THR A 142 34.29 10.02 14.87
CA THR A 142 35.26 8.95 15.15
C THR A 142 36.68 9.38 14.79
N ALA A 143 36.87 10.05 13.66
CA ALA A 143 38.17 10.58 13.27
C ALA A 143 38.65 11.69 14.21
N LEU A 144 37.74 12.56 14.67
CA LEU A 144 38.03 13.59 15.67
C LEU A 144 38.53 12.94 16.97
N LEU A 145 37.86 11.90 17.44
CA LEU A 145 38.28 11.14 18.62
C LEU A 145 39.65 10.51 18.42
N VAL A 146 39.88 9.77 17.33
CA VAL A 146 41.17 9.10 17.09
C VAL A 146 42.31 10.13 16.95
N GLY A 147 42.04 11.28 16.34
CA GLY A 147 42.99 12.37 16.17
C GLY A 147 43.46 13.03 17.46
N THR A 148 42.76 12.83 18.59
CA THR A 148 43.27 13.31 19.89
C THR A 148 44.41 12.44 20.44
N PHE A 149 44.51 11.19 19.98
CA PHE A 149 45.50 10.22 20.48
C PHE A 149 46.62 9.91 19.49
N ILE A 150 46.38 10.16 18.19
CA ILE A 150 47.33 9.89 17.12
C ILE A 150 47.58 11.20 16.35
N PRO A 151 48.84 11.66 16.21
CA PRO A 151 49.19 12.90 15.52
C PRO A 151 49.14 12.74 13.99
N ILE A 152 48.04 12.19 13.46
CA ILE A 152 47.76 12.06 12.04
C ILE A 152 46.72 13.10 11.65
N ASN A 153 46.85 13.64 10.43
CA ASN A 153 45.88 14.56 9.87
C ASN A 153 44.45 13.96 9.89
N ILE A 154 43.47 14.74 10.37
CA ILE A 154 42.09 14.28 10.50
C ILE A 154 41.47 13.80 9.19
N VAL A 155 41.81 14.42 8.05
CA VAL A 155 41.34 14.00 6.72
C VAL A 155 41.84 12.60 6.40
N THR A 156 43.10 12.30 6.72
CA THR A 156 43.68 10.96 6.55
C THR A 156 42.95 9.93 7.42
N LEU A 157 42.62 10.27 8.68
CA LEU A 157 41.85 9.38 9.56
C LEU A 157 40.43 9.10 9.01
N ILE A 158 39.74 10.15 8.51
CA ILE A 158 38.44 10.03 7.85
C ILE A 158 38.52 9.07 6.66
N ILE A 159 39.53 9.22 5.81
CA ILE A 159 39.73 8.36 4.64
C ILE A 159 40.02 6.92 5.06
N ILE A 160 40.91 6.69 6.03
CA ILE A 160 41.27 5.34 6.49
C ILE A 160 40.05 4.62 7.06
N ILE A 161 39.33 5.26 7.99
CA ILE A 161 38.13 4.67 8.62
C ILE A 161 37.09 4.34 7.55
N GLY A 162 36.81 5.30 6.66
CA GLY A 162 35.86 5.13 5.58
C GLY A 162 36.23 4.00 4.61
N LEU A 163 37.47 3.98 4.11
CA LEU A 163 37.92 2.97 3.14
C LEU A 163 37.92 1.56 3.72
N ILE A 164 38.35 1.38 4.97
CA ILE A 164 38.31 0.07 5.64
C ILE A 164 36.86 -0.41 5.72
N THR A 165 35.93 0.45 6.14
CA THR A 165 34.52 0.05 6.25
C THR A 165 33.88 -0.24 4.91
N VAL A 166 34.14 0.59 3.90
CA VAL A 166 33.66 0.36 2.53
C VAL A 166 34.16 -0.99 2.02
N PHE A 167 35.43 -1.30 2.24
CA PHE A 167 36.04 -2.53 1.74
C PHE A 167 35.35 -3.79 2.29
N TYR A 168 35.30 -3.98 3.61
CA TYR A 168 34.74 -5.23 4.14
C TYR A 168 33.23 -5.35 3.89
N THR A 169 32.51 -4.22 3.83
CA THR A 169 31.08 -4.18 3.51
C THR A 169 30.82 -4.59 2.06
N LEU A 170 31.59 -4.02 1.13
CA LEU A 170 31.50 -4.31 -0.31
C LEU A 170 31.80 -5.78 -0.61
N VAL A 171 32.81 -6.32 0.05
CA VAL A 171 33.33 -7.65 -0.22
C VAL A 171 32.39 -8.71 0.36
N GLY A 172 31.98 -8.57 1.62
CA GLY A 172 31.26 -9.62 2.34
C GLY A 172 29.73 -9.53 2.37
N GLY A 173 29.13 -8.39 1.98
CA GLY A 173 27.67 -8.20 2.03
C GLY A 173 27.08 -8.35 3.45
N MET A 174 25.77 -8.60 3.53
CA MET A 174 25.03 -8.62 4.80
C MET A 174 25.54 -9.68 5.79
N GLU A 175 26.03 -10.84 5.31
CA GLU A 175 26.56 -11.88 6.20
C GLU A 175 27.81 -11.35 6.94
N ALA A 176 28.75 -10.72 6.22
CA ALA A 176 29.90 -10.10 6.86
C ALA A 176 29.48 -8.97 7.80
N VAL A 177 28.55 -8.09 7.38
CA VAL A 177 28.06 -6.98 8.22
C VAL A 177 27.56 -7.50 9.56
N ILE A 178 26.71 -8.53 9.58
CA ILE A 178 26.16 -9.09 10.82
C ILE A 178 27.24 -9.71 11.69
N TRP A 179 28.15 -10.51 11.13
CA TRP A 179 29.18 -11.15 11.95
C TRP A 179 30.21 -10.13 12.46
N THR A 180 30.55 -9.10 11.66
CA THR A 180 31.37 -7.99 12.15
C THR A 180 30.64 -7.24 13.26
N ASP A 181 29.33 -7.02 13.14
CA ASP A 181 28.53 -6.38 14.20
C ASP A 181 28.56 -7.20 15.49
N VAL A 182 28.51 -8.53 15.41
CA VAL A 182 28.62 -9.41 16.59
C VAL A 182 29.96 -9.20 17.29
N MET A 183 31.06 -9.30 16.56
CA MET A 183 32.40 -9.08 17.11
C MET A 183 32.54 -7.66 17.68
N GLN A 184 32.12 -6.64 16.92
CA GLN A 184 32.18 -5.23 17.31
C GLN A 184 31.34 -4.99 18.57
N SER A 185 30.17 -5.61 18.69
CA SER A 185 29.33 -5.53 19.88
C SER A 185 29.98 -6.16 21.12
N ILE A 186 30.72 -7.26 20.96
CA ILE A 186 31.46 -7.87 22.06
C ILE A 186 32.57 -6.92 22.56
N ILE A 187 33.33 -6.33 21.64
CA ILE A 187 34.38 -5.34 21.99
C ILE A 187 33.74 -4.13 22.67
N MET A 188 32.61 -3.67 22.15
CA MET A 188 31.83 -2.56 22.67
C MET A 188 31.34 -2.84 24.10
N ILE A 189 30.61 -3.93 24.33
CA ILE A 189 30.10 -4.31 25.65
C ILE A 189 31.26 -4.52 26.63
N GLY A 190 32.33 -5.18 26.19
CA GLY A 190 33.54 -5.39 26.98
C GLY A 190 34.18 -4.07 27.44
N GLY A 191 34.28 -3.08 26.55
CA GLY A 191 34.78 -1.75 26.87
C GLY A 191 33.93 -1.04 27.93
N LEU A 192 32.61 -1.14 27.85
CA LEU A 192 31.71 -0.55 28.86
C LEU A 192 31.82 -1.20 30.22
N LEU A 193 31.77 -2.54 30.26
CA LEU A 193 31.92 -3.29 31.51
C LEU A 193 33.28 -3.01 32.15
N PHE A 194 34.32 -2.90 31.34
CA PHE A 194 35.64 -2.49 31.81
C PHE A 194 35.61 -1.10 32.46
N CYS A 195 34.99 -0.09 31.82
CA CYS A 195 34.85 1.25 32.42
C CYS A 195 34.10 1.22 33.77
N VAL A 196 33.03 0.43 33.87
CA VAL A 196 32.29 0.26 35.14
C VAL A 196 33.20 -0.31 36.23
N ILE A 197 33.95 -1.38 35.92
CA ILE A 197 34.88 -2.00 36.86
C ILE A 197 35.98 -1.03 37.26
N LEU A 198 36.55 -0.30 36.30
CA LEU A 198 37.58 0.70 36.54
C LEU A 198 37.10 1.77 37.53
N PHE A 199 35.97 2.41 37.24
CA PHE A 199 35.43 3.46 38.09
C PHE A 199 35.06 2.95 39.48
N THR A 200 34.35 1.83 39.52
CA THR A 200 33.82 1.30 40.77
C THR A 200 34.94 0.79 41.66
N LYS A 201 35.81 -0.09 41.15
CA LYS A 201 36.80 -0.79 41.98
C LYS A 201 38.08 0.00 42.18
N TYR A 202 38.59 0.62 41.12
CA TYR A 202 39.93 1.19 41.13
C TYR A 202 39.93 2.71 41.36
N LEU A 203 38.87 3.41 40.98
CA LEU A 203 38.78 4.86 41.16
C LEU A 203 38.12 5.25 42.48
N PHE A 204 36.97 4.63 42.81
CA PHE A 204 36.16 5.00 43.98
C PHE A 204 36.11 3.96 45.10
N THR A 205 36.74 2.80 44.92
CA THR A 205 36.73 1.67 45.89
C THR A 205 35.33 1.20 46.31
N GLY A 206 34.34 1.40 45.44
CA GLY A 206 32.93 1.10 45.65
C GLY A 206 32.04 2.07 44.84
N PRO A 207 30.80 1.68 44.51
CA PRO A 207 29.87 2.56 43.78
C PRO A 207 29.18 3.60 44.69
N GLU A 208 29.30 3.48 46.02
CA GLU A 208 28.53 4.25 46.99
C GLU A 208 28.82 5.75 46.90
N TYR A 209 30.10 6.11 46.81
CA TYR A 209 30.53 7.51 46.72
C TYR A 209 30.02 8.22 45.46
N PRO A 210 30.30 7.74 44.23
CA PRO A 210 29.83 8.42 43.03
C PRO A 210 28.30 8.44 42.93
N ILE A 211 27.61 7.38 43.40
CA ILE A 211 26.13 7.36 43.43
C ILE A 211 25.59 8.40 44.40
N LYS A 212 26.11 8.47 45.63
CA LYS A 212 25.64 9.43 46.62
C LYS A 212 25.80 10.87 46.12
N LEU A 213 26.99 11.21 45.61
CA LEU A 213 27.27 12.54 45.09
C LEU A 213 26.38 12.87 43.87
N ALA A 214 26.17 11.91 42.97
CA ALA A 214 25.28 12.07 41.84
C ALA A 214 23.82 12.27 42.28
N ALA A 215 23.37 11.58 43.33
CA ALA A 215 22.03 11.73 43.88
C ALA A 215 21.82 13.12 44.51
N GLU A 216 22.78 13.58 45.31
CA GLU A 216 22.77 14.92 45.92
C GLU A 216 22.77 16.03 44.85
N ALA A 217 23.47 15.81 43.74
CA ALA A 217 23.49 16.72 42.59
C ALA A 217 22.30 16.55 41.63
N GLY A 218 21.30 15.73 41.96
CA GLY A 218 20.09 15.53 41.15
C GLY A 218 20.32 14.81 39.80
N LYS A 219 21.46 14.13 39.63
CA LYS A 219 21.86 13.49 38.37
C LYS A 219 20.95 12.33 37.96
N PHE A 220 20.23 11.69 38.88
CA PHE A 220 19.29 10.61 38.55
C PHE A 220 17.92 11.10 38.06
N SER A 221 17.69 12.41 38.00
CA SER A 221 16.44 12.96 37.46
C SER A 221 16.21 12.52 36.01
N LEU A 222 14.96 12.15 35.69
CA LEU A 222 14.51 11.82 34.34
C LEU A 222 13.95 13.05 33.60
N GLY A 223 14.29 14.27 34.04
CA GLY A 223 13.77 15.52 33.49
C GLY A 223 12.58 16.09 34.27
N SER A 224 12.23 17.35 33.98
CA SER A 224 11.09 18.02 34.63
C SER A 224 9.76 17.37 34.23
N LEU A 225 8.80 17.34 35.17
CA LEU A 225 7.42 16.94 34.94
C LEU A 225 6.54 18.08 34.40
N ASP A 226 7.08 19.29 34.29
CA ASP A 226 6.36 20.45 33.76
C ASP A 226 5.81 20.14 32.38
N PHE A 227 4.54 20.49 32.16
CA PHE A 227 3.90 20.30 30.87
C PHE A 227 4.32 21.41 29.89
N SER A 228 5.55 21.29 29.38
CA SER A 228 6.14 22.19 28.40
C SER A 228 6.85 21.38 27.32
N PHE A 229 6.67 21.82 26.08
CA PHE A 229 7.41 21.29 24.94
C PHE A 229 8.62 22.13 24.59
N SER A 230 8.89 23.21 25.31
CA SER A 230 9.94 24.19 24.94
C SER A 230 11.33 23.85 25.46
N SER A 231 11.42 22.84 26.32
CA SER A 231 12.66 22.32 26.90
C SER A 231 12.57 20.81 27.01
N ARG A 232 13.70 20.14 27.26
CA ARG A 232 13.77 18.68 27.45
C ARG A 232 13.11 18.24 28.77
N THR A 233 11.78 18.27 28.80
CA THR A 233 10.93 17.71 29.86
C THR A 233 10.72 16.22 29.63
N ILE A 234 10.20 15.50 30.63
CA ILE A 234 9.88 14.07 30.49
C ILE A 234 8.92 13.81 29.31
N TRP A 235 7.97 14.72 29.07
CA TRP A 235 6.99 14.62 27.99
C TRP A 235 7.62 14.75 26.61
N VAL A 236 8.55 15.70 26.46
CA VAL A 236 9.34 15.86 25.24
C VAL A 236 10.10 14.58 24.93
N MET A 237 10.76 13.99 25.92
CA MET A 237 11.49 12.75 25.69
C MET A 237 10.60 11.55 25.46
N ILE A 238 9.43 11.44 26.08
CA ILE A 238 8.49 10.34 25.78
C ILE A 238 8.06 10.41 24.31
N ILE A 239 7.65 11.58 23.82
CA ILE A 239 7.20 11.77 22.42
C ILE A 239 8.35 11.46 21.44
N TYR A 240 9.53 12.00 21.70
CA TYR A 240 10.73 11.70 20.92
C TYR A 240 11.01 10.19 20.92
N SER A 241 11.03 9.57 22.09
CA SER A 241 11.42 8.16 22.26
C SER A 241 10.45 7.21 21.59
N LEU A 242 9.13 7.43 21.69
CA LEU A 242 8.13 6.62 21.01
C LEU A 242 8.25 6.75 19.50
N THR A 243 8.39 7.98 18.99
CA THR A 243 8.51 8.26 17.56
C THR A 243 9.76 7.61 16.97
N GLU A 244 10.91 7.81 17.60
CA GLU A 244 12.19 7.29 17.11
C GLU A 244 12.25 5.76 17.18
N ASN A 245 11.76 5.14 18.26
CA ASN A 245 11.74 3.68 18.37
C ASN A 245 10.80 3.04 17.35
N LEU A 246 9.64 3.64 17.10
CA LEU A 246 8.74 3.20 16.02
C LEU A 246 9.42 3.34 14.66
N ARG A 247 10.04 4.49 14.37
CA ARG A 247 10.75 4.69 13.09
C ARG A 247 11.84 3.63 12.91
N ASN A 248 12.68 3.44 13.93
CA ASN A 248 13.79 2.49 13.86
C ASN A 248 13.30 1.08 13.55
N LEU A 249 12.29 0.56 14.25
CA LEU A 249 11.87 -0.83 14.08
C LEU A 249 10.89 -1.09 12.93
N ILE A 250 10.17 -0.07 12.45
CA ILE A 250 9.11 -0.21 11.43
C ILE A 250 9.56 0.35 10.07
N ALA A 251 10.16 1.54 10.04
CA ALA A 251 10.33 2.32 8.81
C ALA A 251 11.79 2.44 8.33
N ASP A 252 12.76 2.12 9.19
CA ASP A 252 14.19 2.24 8.89
C ASP A 252 14.73 0.89 8.40
N GLN A 253 15.11 0.84 7.12
CA GLN A 253 15.59 -0.36 6.46
C GLN A 253 16.81 -0.98 7.17
N ASN A 254 17.67 -0.20 7.84
CA ASN A 254 18.83 -0.75 8.55
C ASN A 254 18.42 -1.79 9.61
N TYR A 255 17.38 -1.50 10.38
CA TYR A 255 16.89 -2.43 11.40
C TYR A 255 16.03 -3.52 10.76
N VAL A 256 15.12 -3.14 9.84
CA VAL A 256 14.19 -4.10 9.20
C VAL A 256 14.91 -5.19 8.43
N GLN A 257 15.96 -4.83 7.71
CA GLN A 257 16.75 -5.78 6.95
C GLN A 257 17.45 -6.79 7.86
N LYS A 258 17.97 -6.36 9.03
CA LYS A 258 18.71 -7.24 9.97
C LYS A 258 17.82 -8.30 10.60
N TYR A 259 16.61 -7.97 11.06
CA TYR A 259 15.70 -9.00 11.58
C TYR A 259 15.00 -9.80 10.45
N SER A 260 15.20 -9.40 9.19
CA SER A 260 14.73 -10.13 8.01
C SER A 260 15.75 -11.14 7.47
N THR A 261 17.00 -11.13 7.95
CA THR A 261 18.04 -12.11 7.56
C THR A 261 17.91 -13.47 8.24
N VAL A 262 16.89 -13.65 9.07
CA VAL A 262 16.57 -14.94 9.69
C VAL A 262 15.47 -15.64 8.90
N SER A 263 15.40 -16.96 9.00
CA SER A 263 14.56 -17.82 8.18
C SER A 263 13.04 -17.66 8.37
N ASP A 264 12.62 -17.26 9.56
CA ASP A 264 11.20 -17.34 9.95
C ASP A 264 10.78 -16.25 10.93
N GLU A 265 9.46 -16.13 11.11
CA GLU A 265 8.81 -15.15 11.98
C GLU A 265 9.23 -15.29 13.45
N ARG A 266 9.34 -16.52 13.97
CA ARG A 266 9.69 -16.76 15.38
C ARG A 266 11.14 -16.33 15.64
N SER A 267 12.03 -16.65 14.73
CA SER A 267 13.43 -16.21 14.76
C SER A 267 13.54 -14.68 14.69
N ALA A 268 12.69 -14.00 13.90
CA ALA A 268 12.71 -12.54 13.80
C ALA A 268 12.24 -11.87 15.10
N LYS A 269 11.16 -12.36 15.71
CA LYS A 269 10.71 -11.92 17.04
C LYS A 269 11.80 -12.13 18.09
N LYS A 270 12.44 -13.30 18.07
CA LYS A 270 13.54 -13.63 18.99
C LYS A 270 14.73 -12.68 18.80
N ALA A 271 15.08 -12.32 17.57
CA ALA A 271 16.14 -11.36 17.29
C ALA A 271 15.85 -9.98 17.90
N ILE A 272 14.64 -9.44 17.74
CA ILE A 272 14.23 -8.17 18.36
C ILE A 272 14.29 -8.25 19.90
N ILE A 273 13.78 -9.33 20.49
CA ILE A 273 13.79 -9.51 21.95
C ILE A 273 15.23 -9.56 22.48
N ILE A 274 16.11 -10.33 21.84
CA ILE A 274 17.55 -10.40 22.20
C ILE A 274 18.18 -9.02 22.08
N SER A 275 17.90 -8.30 20.99
CA SER A 275 18.43 -6.95 20.77
C SER A 275 18.10 -6.03 21.94
N MET A 276 16.82 -5.96 22.33
CA MET A 276 16.38 -5.02 23.37
C MET A 276 16.76 -5.49 24.77
N ALA A 277 16.82 -6.79 25.03
CA ALA A 277 17.34 -7.34 26.27
C ALA A 277 18.80 -6.96 26.52
N ILE A 278 19.59 -6.75 25.46
CA ILE A 278 20.98 -6.26 25.55
C ILE A 278 21.03 -4.73 25.62
N TYR A 279 20.27 -4.03 24.77
CA TYR A 279 20.37 -2.57 24.66
C TYR A 279 19.85 -1.82 25.91
N ILE A 280 18.74 -2.29 26.50
CA ILE A 280 18.15 -1.65 27.68
C ILE A 280 19.14 -1.54 28.84
N PRO A 281 19.83 -2.62 29.30
CA PRO A 281 20.80 -2.51 30.39
C PRO A 281 22.10 -1.79 30.01
N MET A 282 22.46 -1.73 28.72
CA MET A 282 23.65 -0.96 28.29
C MET A 282 23.49 0.55 28.52
N THR A 283 22.27 1.08 28.42
CA THR A 283 22.05 2.54 28.54
C THR A 283 22.35 3.07 29.96
N PRO A 284 21.85 2.46 31.05
CA PRO A 284 22.28 2.79 32.41
C PRO A 284 23.79 2.70 32.63
N VAL A 285 24.49 1.78 31.93
CA VAL A 285 25.96 1.69 32.01
C VAL A 285 26.63 2.94 31.44
N PHE A 286 26.18 3.44 30.27
CA PHE A 286 26.67 4.71 29.74
C PHE A 286 26.40 5.89 30.67
N LEU A 287 25.20 5.93 31.27
CA LEU A 287 24.82 6.99 32.21
C LEU A 287 25.66 6.93 33.49
N TYR A 288 25.96 5.73 33.98
CA TYR A 288 26.85 5.51 35.13
C TYR A 288 28.28 5.98 34.86
N ILE A 289 28.80 5.75 33.64
CA ILE A 289 30.10 6.29 33.20
C ILE A 289 30.09 7.83 33.33
N GLY A 290 29.04 8.48 32.83
CA GLY A 290 28.88 9.94 32.93
C GLY A 290 28.81 10.47 34.36
N THR A 291 28.03 9.83 35.24
CA THR A 291 27.96 10.22 36.66
C THR A 291 29.25 9.96 37.42
N SER A 292 29.97 8.90 37.07
CA SER A 292 31.28 8.60 37.64
C SER A 292 32.31 9.65 37.23
N LEU A 293 32.29 10.09 35.97
CA LEU A 293 33.12 11.20 35.50
C LEU A 293 32.76 12.51 36.21
N PHE A 294 31.47 12.76 36.43
CA PHE A 294 31.02 13.91 37.21
C PHE A 294 31.60 13.87 38.63
N ALA A 295 31.45 12.74 39.32
CA ALA A 295 32.01 12.57 40.66
C ALA A 295 33.53 12.74 40.69
N PHE A 296 34.24 12.32 39.63
CA PHE A 296 35.69 12.40 39.54
C PHE A 296 36.22 13.84 39.38
N TYR A 297 35.53 14.69 38.60
CA TYR A 297 35.97 16.06 38.31
C TYR A 297 35.29 17.14 39.19
N HIS A 298 34.19 16.83 39.88
CA HIS A 298 33.42 17.82 40.62
C HIS A 298 34.03 18.21 41.98
N THR A 299 34.80 17.34 42.63
CA THR A 299 35.23 17.52 44.03
C THR A 299 36.60 18.19 44.23
N GLY A 300 37.09 18.93 43.23
CA GLY A 300 38.25 19.82 43.36
C GLY A 300 39.64 19.15 43.34
N GLY A 301 39.71 17.82 43.46
CA GLY A 301 40.97 17.07 43.37
C GLY A 301 41.49 16.87 41.94
N ASN A 302 40.61 16.87 40.94
CA ASN A 302 40.94 16.78 39.51
C ASN A 302 40.18 17.86 38.76
N VAL A 303 40.88 18.73 38.05
CA VAL A 303 40.27 19.89 37.36
C VAL A 303 40.31 19.67 35.85
N LEU A 304 39.18 19.90 35.19
CA LEU A 304 39.11 19.93 33.73
C LEU A 304 39.78 21.21 33.22
N PRO A 305 40.60 21.16 32.15
CA PRO A 305 41.16 22.36 31.56
C PRO A 305 40.07 23.21 30.89
N ASP A 306 40.25 24.53 30.83
CA ASP A 306 39.29 25.48 30.25
C ASP A 306 38.90 25.19 28.79
N THR A 307 39.72 24.39 28.10
CA THR A 307 39.45 23.91 26.74
C THR A 307 38.30 22.90 26.65
N ILE A 308 37.96 22.22 27.75
CA ILE A 308 36.88 21.24 27.83
C ILE A 308 35.62 21.95 28.34
N THR A 309 34.70 22.24 27.43
CA THR A 309 33.54 23.11 27.70
C THR A 309 32.20 22.37 27.64
N LYS A 310 32.22 21.11 27.20
CA LYS A 310 31.03 20.28 27.02
C LYS A 310 31.26 18.88 27.57
N GLY A 311 30.23 18.26 28.12
CA GLY A 311 30.30 16.92 28.70
C GLY A 311 30.71 15.83 27.70
N ASP A 312 30.37 15.99 26.42
CA ASP A 312 30.77 15.07 25.35
C ASP A 312 32.29 15.04 25.10
N GLN A 313 33.04 16.01 25.59
CA GLN A 313 34.51 16.03 25.53
C GLN A 313 35.17 15.38 26.76
N VAL A 314 34.44 15.21 27.86
CA VAL A 314 34.99 14.77 29.16
C VAL A 314 35.43 13.31 29.12
N PHE A 315 34.64 12.42 28.54
CA PHE A 315 35.02 11.02 28.46
C PHE A 315 36.24 10.77 27.55
N PRO A 316 36.32 11.35 26.34
CA PRO A 316 37.56 11.35 25.54
C PRO A 316 38.78 11.88 26.31
N TYR A 317 38.62 12.99 27.04
CA TYR A 317 39.70 13.56 27.85
C TYR A 317 40.15 12.64 28.99
N PHE A 318 39.20 11.97 29.67
CA PHE A 318 39.50 10.98 30.69
C PHE A 318 40.29 9.80 30.11
N ILE A 319 39.87 9.26 28.97
CA ILE A 319 40.60 8.18 28.27
C ILE A 319 42.04 8.61 27.96
N ALA A 320 42.21 9.84 27.47
CA ALA A 320 43.52 10.40 27.11
C ALA A 320 44.46 10.55 28.30
N THR A 321 43.96 10.99 29.44
CA THR A 321 44.80 11.42 30.57
C THR A 321 44.90 10.43 31.73
N GLN A 322 43.88 9.59 31.95
CA GLN A 322 43.77 8.77 33.16
C GLN A 322 43.93 7.27 32.92
N LEU A 323 43.67 6.78 31.71
CA LEU A 323 43.83 5.34 31.44
C LEU A 323 45.30 4.97 31.20
N PRO A 324 45.73 3.77 31.59
CA PRO A 324 47.05 3.26 31.21
C PRO A 324 47.06 2.69 29.78
N VAL A 325 48.28 2.45 29.27
CA VAL A 325 48.51 1.77 27.99
C VAL A 325 47.82 0.39 27.97
N GLY A 326 47.30 0.00 26.81
CA GLY A 326 46.47 -1.19 26.59
C GLY A 326 44.98 -0.91 26.80
N LEU A 327 44.63 -0.23 27.89
CA LEU A 327 43.23 0.08 28.20
C LEU A 327 42.70 1.25 27.37
N LYS A 328 43.55 2.23 27.05
CA LYS A 328 43.21 3.27 26.06
C LYS A 328 42.81 2.66 24.72
N GLY A 329 43.65 1.77 24.19
CA GLY A 329 43.46 1.08 22.93
C GLY A 329 42.18 0.26 22.89
N LEU A 330 41.86 -0.45 23.99
CA LEU A 330 40.61 -1.20 24.11
C LEU A 330 39.36 -0.31 24.01
N ILE A 331 39.31 0.81 24.73
CA ILE A 331 38.15 1.71 24.71
C ILE A 331 38.04 2.44 23.37
N ILE A 332 39.16 2.86 22.78
CA ILE A 332 39.17 3.46 21.45
C ILE A 332 38.70 2.44 20.40
N ALA A 333 39.14 1.18 20.49
CA ALA A 333 38.66 0.10 19.63
C ALA A 333 37.15 -0.11 19.79
N ALA A 334 36.60 -0.06 21.00
CA ALA A 334 35.16 -0.16 21.26
C ALA A 334 34.36 0.98 20.61
N ILE A 335 34.86 2.21 20.65
CA ILE A 335 34.20 3.37 20.02
C ILE A 335 34.27 3.28 18.50
N ILE A 336 35.44 2.91 17.95
CA ILE A 336 35.61 2.66 16.51
C ILE A 336 34.71 1.51 16.06
N ALA A 337 34.58 0.46 16.86
CA ALA A 337 33.70 -0.67 16.60
C ALA A 337 32.23 -0.25 16.48
N ALA A 338 31.74 0.59 17.40
CA ALA A 338 30.39 1.15 17.34
C ALA A 338 30.16 2.06 16.12
N ALA A 339 31.20 2.80 15.69
CA ALA A 339 31.13 3.65 14.50
C ALA A 339 31.08 2.83 13.21
N MET A 340 31.99 1.87 13.08
CA MET A 340 32.15 1.06 11.87
C MET A 340 30.97 0.10 11.67
N SER A 341 30.37 -0.45 12.73
CA SER A 341 29.15 -1.26 12.66
C SER A 341 27.97 -0.48 12.08
N THR A 342 27.81 0.78 12.51
CA THR A 342 26.75 1.65 11.99
C THR A 342 27.00 1.99 10.53
N LEU A 343 28.23 2.34 10.17
CA LEU A 343 28.61 2.71 8.82
C LEU A 343 28.43 1.55 7.82
N SER A 344 28.90 0.34 8.14
CA SER A 344 28.72 -0.83 7.26
C SER A 344 27.25 -1.15 7.01
N SER A 345 26.43 -1.04 8.06
CA SER A 345 24.99 -1.28 7.97
C SER A 345 24.27 -0.22 7.13
N SER A 346 24.64 1.06 7.27
CA SER A 346 24.12 2.16 6.45
C SER A 346 24.45 1.99 4.97
N LEU A 347 25.67 1.55 4.65
CA LEU A 347 26.11 1.31 3.27
C LEU A 347 25.38 0.12 2.64
N ASN A 348 25.23 -0.99 3.36
CA ASN A 348 24.53 -2.17 2.85
C ASN A 348 23.04 -1.90 2.63
N SER A 349 22.36 -1.30 3.62
CA SER A 349 20.93 -0.97 3.51
C SER A 349 20.65 0.06 2.41
N SER A 350 21.51 1.06 2.23
CA SER A 350 21.37 2.02 1.12
C SER A 350 21.49 1.33 -0.24
N ALA A 351 22.46 0.42 -0.41
CA ALA A 351 22.61 -0.35 -1.64
C ALA A 351 21.38 -1.22 -1.94
N THR A 352 20.84 -1.90 -0.92
CA THR A 352 19.59 -2.68 -1.01
C THR A 352 18.42 -1.82 -1.48
N VAL A 353 18.20 -0.66 -0.85
CA VAL A 353 17.09 0.25 -1.19
C VAL A 353 17.22 0.78 -2.61
N LEU A 354 18.43 1.20 -3.02
CA LEU A 354 18.66 1.71 -4.38
C LEU A 354 18.42 0.64 -5.45
N LEU A 355 18.87 -0.61 -5.20
CA LEU A 355 18.60 -1.70 -6.12
C LEU A 355 17.11 -1.98 -6.22
N LEU A 356 16.40 -2.11 -5.10
CA LEU A 356 15.03 -2.61 -5.07
C LEU A 356 13.98 -1.56 -5.43
N ASP A 357 14.15 -0.34 -4.96
CA ASP A 357 13.14 0.72 -5.06
C ASP A 357 13.33 1.64 -6.26
N PHE A 358 14.50 1.62 -6.88
CA PHE A 358 14.77 2.39 -8.10
C PHE A 358 15.06 1.48 -9.29
N ILE A 359 16.10 0.63 -9.20
CA ILE A 359 16.57 -0.10 -10.37
C ILE A 359 15.67 -1.27 -10.75
N LYS A 360 15.38 -2.20 -9.82
CA LYS A 360 14.48 -3.34 -10.06
C LYS A 360 13.02 -2.90 -10.19
N TRP A 361 12.67 -1.74 -9.65
CA TRP A 361 11.39 -1.11 -9.93
C TRP A 361 11.26 -0.68 -11.40
N MET A 362 12.29 -0.06 -11.98
CA MET A 362 12.30 0.31 -13.41
C MET A 362 12.59 -0.87 -14.35
N LYS A 363 13.36 -1.86 -13.90
CA LYS A 363 13.78 -3.04 -14.68
C LYS A 363 13.66 -4.32 -13.82
N PRO A 364 12.45 -4.90 -13.72
CA PRO A 364 12.20 -6.08 -12.89
C PRO A 364 13.10 -7.27 -13.22
N ASP A 365 13.40 -7.49 -14.50
CA ASP A 365 14.17 -8.64 -15.00
C ASP A 365 15.70 -8.42 -14.99
N LEU A 366 16.21 -7.59 -14.09
CA LEU A 366 17.65 -7.34 -14.00
C LEU A 366 18.39 -8.61 -13.56
N SER A 367 19.27 -9.12 -14.44
CA SER A 367 20.03 -10.35 -14.16
C SER A 367 20.81 -10.29 -12.84
N GLU A 368 20.97 -11.44 -12.18
CA GLU A 368 21.65 -11.54 -10.87
C GLU A 368 23.06 -10.96 -10.89
N LYS A 369 23.83 -11.18 -11.97
CA LYS A 369 25.17 -10.62 -12.13
C LYS A 369 25.16 -9.09 -12.12
N LYS A 370 24.19 -8.47 -12.82
CA LYS A 370 24.03 -7.01 -12.86
C LYS A 370 23.53 -6.47 -11.52
N SER A 371 22.59 -7.17 -10.88
CA SER A 371 22.08 -6.82 -9.54
C SER A 371 23.19 -6.82 -8.50
N LEU A 372 24.00 -7.87 -8.43
CA LEU A 372 25.12 -7.97 -7.50
C LEU A 372 26.22 -6.93 -7.80
N SER A 373 26.52 -6.70 -9.08
CA SER A 373 27.46 -5.65 -9.49
C SER A 373 26.96 -4.27 -9.06
N PHE A 374 25.66 -3.98 -9.23
CA PHE A 374 25.06 -2.72 -8.82
C PHE A 374 25.17 -2.51 -7.31
N LEU A 375 24.87 -3.53 -6.50
CA LEU A 375 25.00 -3.46 -5.05
C LEU A 375 26.42 -3.07 -4.62
N ARG A 376 27.44 -3.75 -5.18
CA ARG A 376 28.86 -3.45 -4.88
C ARG A 376 29.27 -2.05 -5.29
N TRP A 377 28.93 -1.62 -6.51
CA TRP A 377 29.24 -0.27 -6.97
C TRP A 377 28.57 0.80 -6.13
N THR A 378 27.31 0.56 -5.75
CA THR A 378 26.55 1.47 -4.90
C THR A 378 27.19 1.60 -3.52
N THR A 379 27.68 0.50 -2.93
CA THR A 379 28.45 0.53 -1.68
C THR A 379 29.70 1.41 -1.79
N VAL A 380 30.44 1.35 -2.90
CA VAL A 380 31.60 2.26 -3.13
C VAL A 380 31.15 3.71 -3.23
N VAL A 381 30.14 3.98 -4.06
CA VAL A 381 29.67 5.35 -4.33
C VAL A 381 29.13 6.00 -3.06
N TRP A 382 28.25 5.32 -2.31
CA TRP A 382 27.71 5.84 -1.05
C TRP A 382 28.79 5.97 0.04
N GLY A 383 29.77 5.07 0.04
CA GLY A 383 30.96 5.16 0.89
C GLY A 383 31.79 6.41 0.60
N GLY A 384 32.11 6.64 -0.67
CA GLY A 384 32.84 7.82 -1.14
C GLY A 384 32.09 9.11 -0.82
N LEU A 385 30.78 9.16 -1.04
CA LEU A 385 29.94 10.29 -0.64
C LEU A 385 30.00 10.52 0.87
N SER A 386 29.86 9.48 1.69
CA SER A 386 29.94 9.60 3.15
C SER A 386 31.29 10.15 3.61
N ILE A 387 32.39 9.73 2.99
CA ILE A 387 33.75 10.26 3.24
C ILE A 387 33.83 11.75 2.85
N ILE A 388 33.36 12.12 1.66
CA ILE A 388 33.37 13.52 1.19
C ILE A 388 32.59 14.40 2.16
N PHE A 389 31.36 14.00 2.52
CA PHE A 389 30.55 14.75 3.48
C PHE A 389 31.19 14.80 4.88
N ALA A 390 31.87 13.74 5.33
CA ALA A 390 32.62 13.75 6.58
C ALA A 390 33.77 14.78 6.56
N VAL A 391 34.47 14.92 5.44
CA VAL A 391 35.50 15.98 5.27
C VAL A 391 34.87 17.37 5.32
N LEU A 392 33.69 17.56 4.71
CA LEU A 392 32.97 18.83 4.79
C LEU A 392 32.55 19.19 6.23
N MET A 393 32.29 18.20 7.09
CA MET A 393 31.97 18.41 8.51
C MET A 393 33.11 19.03 9.32
N ILE A 394 34.36 19.03 8.85
CA ILE A 394 35.48 19.71 9.53
C ILE A 394 35.21 21.20 9.70
N ARG A 395 34.42 21.80 8.79
CA ARG A 395 34.03 23.22 8.84
C ARG A 395 32.81 23.49 9.73
N ALA A 396 32.20 22.45 10.30
CA ALA A 396 31.01 22.59 11.13
C ALA A 396 31.36 23.04 12.55
N GLN A 397 30.58 23.96 13.11
CA GLN A 397 30.69 24.34 14.52
C GLN A 397 30.25 23.21 15.47
N SER A 398 29.28 22.40 15.06
CA SER A 398 28.80 21.24 15.82
C SER A 398 28.25 20.17 14.88
N ALA A 399 29.00 19.07 14.72
CA ALA A 399 28.56 17.93 13.90
C ALA A 399 27.30 17.26 14.47
N LEU A 400 27.14 17.25 15.79
CA LEU A 400 25.93 16.78 16.47
C LEU A 400 24.71 17.64 16.12
N ASN A 401 24.84 18.96 16.05
CA ASN A 401 23.72 19.82 15.67
C ASN A 401 23.31 19.58 14.21
N ILE A 402 24.28 19.47 13.31
CA ILE A 402 24.00 19.15 11.89
C ILE A 402 23.31 17.78 11.78
N TRP A 403 23.75 16.80 12.57
CA TRP A 403 23.08 15.50 12.63
C TRP A 403 21.60 15.62 13.00
N TRP A 404 21.27 16.34 14.08
CA TRP A 404 19.88 16.53 14.50
C TRP A 404 19.03 17.21 13.41
N GLN A 405 19.60 18.16 12.67
CA GLN A 405 18.94 18.82 11.54
C GLN A 405 18.68 17.84 10.38
N ILE A 406 19.69 17.10 9.94
CA ILE A 406 19.56 16.08 8.88
C ILE A 406 18.53 15.02 9.28
N SER A 407 18.60 14.55 10.52
CA SER A 407 17.69 13.53 11.06
C SER A 407 16.25 14.01 11.07
N GLY A 408 15.99 15.25 11.50
CA GLY A 408 14.66 15.84 11.44
C GLY A 408 14.10 15.89 10.02
N ILE A 409 14.87 16.45 9.07
CA ILE A 409 14.44 16.69 7.68
C ILE A 409 14.15 15.39 6.94
N PHE A 410 15.09 14.45 6.94
CA PHE A 410 15.00 13.24 6.13
C PHE A 410 14.40 12.04 6.88
N GLY A 411 14.46 12.03 8.22
CA GLY A 411 13.94 10.94 9.05
C GLY A 411 12.50 11.15 9.53
N GLY A 412 12.07 12.40 9.76
CA GLY A 412 10.79 12.73 10.39
C GLY A 412 9.55 12.34 9.58
N GLY A 413 9.53 12.60 8.27
CA GLY A 413 8.34 12.37 7.45
C GLY A 413 8.04 10.89 7.12
N ILE A 414 9.04 10.01 7.20
CA ILE A 414 8.91 8.63 6.73
C ILE A 414 7.93 7.84 7.62
N LEU A 415 8.05 7.94 8.94
CA LEU A 415 7.19 7.18 9.86
C LEU A 415 5.71 7.53 9.70
N GLY A 416 5.37 8.79 9.41
CA GLY A 416 3.99 9.19 9.18
C GLY A 416 3.35 8.46 8.01
N LEU A 417 4.07 8.30 6.89
CA LEU A 417 3.61 7.52 5.74
C LEU A 417 3.43 6.04 6.09
N PHE A 418 4.34 5.47 6.88
CA PHE A 418 4.22 4.09 7.36
C PHE A 418 2.99 3.89 8.24
N ILE A 419 2.72 4.81 9.17
CA ILE A 419 1.54 4.74 10.03
C ILE A 419 0.26 4.82 9.18
N LEU A 420 0.17 5.75 8.23
CA LEU A 420 -0.97 5.85 7.32
C LEU A 420 -1.17 4.56 6.49
N ALA A 421 -0.08 4.00 5.95
CA ALA A 421 -0.14 2.75 5.18
C ALA A 421 -0.56 1.55 6.05
N LEU A 422 -0.01 1.41 7.26
CA LEU A 422 -0.38 0.35 8.21
C LEU A 422 -1.83 0.47 8.70
N CYS A 423 -2.34 1.70 8.85
CA CYS A 423 -3.75 1.99 9.10
C CYS A 423 -4.64 1.82 7.86
N LYS A 424 -4.08 1.40 6.71
CA LYS A 424 -4.78 1.20 5.43
C LYS A 424 -5.48 2.46 4.91
N VAL A 425 -4.95 3.64 5.23
CA VAL A 425 -5.44 4.90 4.69
C VAL A 425 -5.05 4.98 3.21
N LYS A 426 -6.02 5.23 2.33
CA LYS A 426 -5.79 5.41 0.90
C LYS A 426 -5.68 6.90 0.57
N LEU A 427 -4.50 7.35 0.14
CA LEU A 427 -4.28 8.71 -0.32
C LEU A 427 -4.11 8.75 -1.84
N LYS A 428 -4.75 9.74 -2.49
CA LYS A 428 -4.36 10.15 -3.85
C LYS A 428 -2.96 10.77 -3.80
N SER A 429 -2.23 10.70 -4.91
CA SER A 429 -0.84 11.21 -4.98
C SER A 429 -0.71 12.65 -4.51
N TRP A 430 -1.62 13.54 -4.94
CA TRP A 430 -1.59 14.93 -4.52
C TRP A 430 -1.86 15.11 -3.01
N GLN A 431 -2.75 14.31 -2.41
CA GLN A 431 -3.06 14.39 -0.97
C GLN A 431 -1.84 13.98 -0.15
N GLY A 432 -1.15 12.91 -0.58
CA GLY A 432 0.06 12.45 0.05
C GLY A 432 1.23 13.44 -0.09
N ILE A 433 1.41 14.02 -1.28
CA ILE A 433 2.43 15.06 -1.52
C ILE A 433 2.14 16.30 -0.65
N THR A 434 0.90 16.74 -0.55
CA THR A 434 0.51 17.86 0.33
C THR A 434 0.80 17.57 1.80
N ALA A 435 0.50 16.35 2.27
CA ALA A 435 0.79 15.93 3.64
C ALA A 435 2.31 15.91 3.92
N VAL A 436 3.12 15.44 2.98
CA VAL A 436 4.59 15.48 3.07
C VAL A 436 5.11 16.91 3.03
N ALA A 437 4.59 17.76 2.15
CA ALA A 437 4.99 19.17 2.09
C ALA A 437 4.70 19.89 3.42
N ALA A 438 3.52 19.67 4.00
CA ALA A 438 3.19 20.19 5.34
C ALA A 438 4.15 19.68 6.42
N SER A 439 4.52 18.39 6.36
CA SER A 439 5.53 17.78 7.25
C SER A 439 6.87 18.49 7.17
N ILE A 440 7.40 18.68 5.96
CA ILE A 440 8.69 19.34 5.72
C ILE A 440 8.65 20.80 6.18
N LEU A 441 7.54 21.51 5.95
CA LEU A 441 7.37 22.89 6.40
C LEU A 441 7.39 22.99 7.94
N VAL A 442 6.68 22.10 8.63
CA VAL A 442 6.69 22.07 10.10
C VAL A 442 8.06 21.68 10.64
N ILE A 443 8.72 20.66 10.07
CA ILE A 443 10.09 20.29 10.46
C ILE A 443 11.02 21.49 10.28
N SER A 444 10.95 22.18 9.13
CA SER A 444 11.77 23.35 8.84
C SER A 444 11.50 24.50 9.82
N TRP A 445 10.24 24.72 10.18
CA TRP A 445 9.85 25.71 11.18
C TRP A 445 10.44 25.37 12.56
N VAL A 446 10.26 24.15 13.05
CA VAL A 446 10.81 23.71 14.35
C VAL A 446 12.35 23.76 14.34
N THR A 447 12.99 23.43 13.22
CA THR A 447 14.45 23.35 13.15
C THR A 447 15.12 24.71 12.97
N PHE A 448 14.62 25.58 12.09
CA PHE A 448 15.34 26.78 11.66
C PHE A 448 14.80 28.10 12.24
N PHE A 449 13.53 28.17 12.67
CA PHE A 449 12.93 29.43 13.13
C PHE A 449 13.20 29.65 14.62
N ARG A 450 14.49 29.80 14.95
CA ARG A 450 15.01 29.98 16.31
C ARG A 450 15.72 31.31 16.43
N SER A 451 15.56 31.97 17.59
CA SER A 451 16.26 33.22 17.91
C SER A 451 16.10 34.28 16.82
N LEU A 452 14.85 34.49 16.38
CA LEU A 452 14.56 35.43 15.30
C LEU A 452 14.67 36.88 15.79
N PRO A 453 14.99 37.84 14.89
CA PRO A 453 14.98 39.27 15.22
C PRO A 453 13.62 39.73 15.75
N GLU A 454 13.59 40.85 16.48
CA GLU A 454 12.40 41.37 17.20
C GLU A 454 11.14 41.44 16.33
N ASN A 455 11.28 41.89 15.08
CA ASN A 455 10.19 42.01 14.10
C ASN A 455 9.62 40.66 13.61
N TRP A 456 10.34 39.55 13.81
CA TRP A 456 9.94 38.20 13.41
C TRP A 456 9.69 37.26 14.61
N LYS A 457 9.69 37.77 15.85
CA LYS A 457 9.45 36.96 17.06
C LYS A 457 8.13 36.18 17.02
N TRP A 458 7.10 36.70 16.33
CA TRP A 458 5.81 36.01 16.17
C TRP A 458 5.91 34.68 15.42
N ALA A 459 6.91 34.52 14.55
CA ALA A 459 7.16 33.31 13.78
C ALA A 459 8.12 32.34 14.48
N GLN A 460 8.65 32.70 15.66
CA GLN A 460 9.62 31.88 16.38
C GLN A 460 8.98 30.60 16.91
N CYS A 461 9.65 29.47 16.68
CA CYS A 461 9.23 28.20 17.25
C CYS A 461 9.86 27.99 18.63
N ASN A 462 9.03 27.76 19.65
CA ASN A 462 9.49 27.49 21.02
C ASN A 462 9.60 25.99 21.34
N ILE A 463 8.97 25.09 20.58
CA ILE A 463 9.04 23.62 20.77
C ILE A 463 10.49 23.15 20.73
N ASP A 464 10.98 22.25 21.57
CA ASP A 464 12.37 21.77 21.55
C ASP A 464 12.73 21.13 20.19
N SER A 465 13.93 21.42 19.69
CA SER A 465 14.42 20.93 18.39
C SER A 465 14.42 19.41 18.26
N ILE A 466 14.52 18.68 19.37
CA ILE A 466 14.50 17.21 19.38
C ILE A 466 13.14 16.64 18.91
N LEU A 467 12.06 17.43 18.99
CA LEU A 467 10.72 17.05 18.52
C LEU A 467 10.46 17.36 17.05
N ALA A 468 11.40 17.95 16.30
CA ALA A 468 11.17 18.33 14.91
C ALA A 468 10.62 17.14 14.08
N GLY A 469 11.23 15.96 14.21
CA GLY A 469 10.76 14.75 13.54
C GLY A 469 9.35 14.31 13.97
N ALA A 470 9.06 14.31 15.27
CA ALA A 470 7.75 13.94 15.82
C ALA A 470 6.63 14.90 15.38
N CYS A 471 6.90 16.21 15.39
CA CYS A 471 5.98 17.22 14.85
C CYS A 471 5.71 16.97 13.36
N GLY A 472 6.75 16.63 12.59
CA GLY A 472 6.65 16.23 11.18
C GLY A 472 5.75 15.00 10.97
N VAL A 473 5.90 13.95 11.78
CA VAL A 473 5.03 12.76 11.74
C VAL A 473 3.58 13.15 12.04
N GLY A 474 3.37 13.93 13.12
CA GLY A 474 2.03 14.32 13.57
C GLY A 474 1.26 15.13 12.53
N ILE A 475 1.88 16.16 11.95
CA ILE A 475 1.22 17.00 10.93
C ILE A 475 0.94 16.22 9.65
N LEU A 476 1.84 15.32 9.24
CA LEU A 476 1.65 14.50 8.06
C LEU A 476 0.41 13.63 8.20
N ILE A 477 0.28 12.96 9.34
CA ILE A 477 -0.87 12.11 9.66
C ILE A 477 -2.14 12.95 9.69
N LEU A 478 -2.11 14.10 10.38
CA LEU A 478 -3.26 15.00 10.51
C LEU A 478 -3.76 15.49 9.15
N VAL A 479 -2.87 16.04 8.32
CA VAL A 479 -3.21 16.53 6.97
C VAL A 479 -3.67 15.38 6.09
N GLY A 480 -3.01 14.22 6.17
CA GLY A 480 -3.42 13.01 5.46
C GLY A 480 -4.87 12.63 5.77
N PHE A 481 -5.26 12.58 7.05
CA PHE A 481 -6.64 12.29 7.44
C PHE A 481 -7.62 13.37 7.00
N ILE A 482 -7.30 14.65 7.22
CA ILE A 482 -8.17 15.77 6.80
C ILE A 482 -8.47 15.68 5.30
N LEU A 483 -7.45 15.46 4.47
CA LEU A 483 -7.60 15.42 3.02
C LEU A 483 -8.40 14.20 2.53
N VAL A 484 -8.34 13.08 3.24
CA VAL A 484 -9.20 11.91 2.96
C VAL A 484 -10.67 12.26 3.23
N PHE A 485 -10.96 12.90 4.35
CA PHE A 485 -12.34 13.23 4.73
C PHE A 485 -12.90 14.44 3.97
N SER A 486 -12.05 15.32 3.44
CA SER A 486 -12.46 16.50 2.65
C SER A 486 -12.57 16.25 1.15
N GLY A 487 -12.01 15.16 0.63
CA GLY A 487 -12.17 14.77 -0.77
C GLY A 487 -13.57 14.18 -0.99
N GLY A 488 -14.46 14.94 -1.64
CA GLY A 488 -15.87 14.58 -1.86
C GLY A 488 -16.05 13.09 -2.15
N ALA A 489 -16.79 12.42 -1.27
CA ALA A 489 -17.06 10.99 -1.38
C ALA A 489 -17.69 10.68 -2.74
N ALA A 490 -17.27 9.59 -3.37
CA ALA A 490 -18.00 9.02 -4.49
C ALA A 490 -19.47 8.83 -4.07
N MET A 491 -20.41 9.11 -4.99
CA MET A 491 -21.83 8.96 -4.69
C MET A 491 -22.10 7.55 -4.18
N ASN A 492 -22.74 7.45 -3.02
CA ASN A 492 -23.17 6.16 -2.49
C ASN A 492 -24.33 5.59 -3.33
N THR A 493 -24.65 4.31 -3.11
CA THR A 493 -25.65 3.58 -3.90
C THR A 493 -27.03 4.24 -3.88
N GLU A 494 -27.47 4.81 -2.76
CA GLU A 494 -28.77 5.49 -2.68
C GLU A 494 -28.78 6.82 -3.46
N GLN A 495 -27.67 7.57 -3.43
CA GLN A 495 -27.50 8.76 -4.27
C GLN A 495 -27.53 8.40 -5.76
N LYS A 496 -26.87 7.30 -6.16
CA LYS A 496 -26.91 6.81 -7.55
C LYS A 496 -28.32 6.34 -7.95
N LYS A 497 -29.05 5.63 -7.08
CA LYS A 497 -30.45 5.26 -7.35
C LYS A 497 -31.34 6.49 -7.55
N GLN A 498 -31.14 7.53 -6.75
CA GLN A 498 -31.89 8.78 -6.90
C GLN A 498 -31.54 9.48 -8.22
N LEU A 499 -30.26 9.55 -8.59
CA LEU A 499 -29.81 10.04 -9.89
C LEU A 499 -30.49 9.29 -11.04
N HIS A 500 -30.59 7.95 -10.96
CA HIS A 500 -31.28 7.15 -11.98
C HIS A 500 -32.77 7.51 -12.03
N LYS A 501 -33.45 7.60 -10.89
CA LYS A 501 -34.86 8.03 -10.85
C LYS A 501 -35.06 9.41 -11.48
N ASP A 502 -34.15 10.34 -11.23
CA ASP A 502 -34.18 11.69 -11.81
C ASP A 502 -33.99 11.67 -13.33
N PHE A 503 -33.11 10.81 -13.85
CA PHE A 503 -32.97 10.54 -15.29
C PHE A 503 -34.26 10.00 -15.93
N TRP A 504 -34.89 9.01 -15.29
CA TRP A 504 -36.17 8.47 -15.75
C TRP A 504 -37.29 9.52 -15.73
N GLN A 505 -37.27 10.45 -14.77
CA GLN A 505 -38.19 11.59 -14.66
C GLN A 505 -37.84 12.79 -15.58
N SER A 506 -36.87 12.65 -16.48
CA SER A 506 -36.43 13.72 -17.40
C SER A 506 -35.77 14.93 -16.73
N LYS A 507 -35.26 14.82 -15.50
CA LYS A 507 -34.48 15.90 -14.87
C LYS A 507 -33.04 15.95 -15.41
N THR A 508 -32.56 14.84 -15.94
CA THR A 508 -31.31 14.73 -16.69
C THR A 508 -31.54 13.94 -17.97
N SER A 509 -30.78 14.25 -19.02
CA SER A 509 -30.99 13.65 -20.34
C SER A 509 -30.08 12.46 -20.62
N CYS A 510 -29.00 12.28 -19.85
CA CYS A 510 -27.98 11.26 -20.12
C CYS A 510 -27.38 10.66 -18.84
N LEU A 511 -26.95 9.39 -18.95
CA LEU A 511 -26.11 8.70 -17.99
C LEU A 511 -24.96 8.01 -18.74
N ILE A 512 -23.83 7.79 -18.06
CA ILE A 512 -22.68 7.07 -18.60
C ILE A 512 -22.19 5.97 -17.65
N PHE A 513 -21.97 4.80 -18.23
CA PHE A 513 -21.31 3.68 -17.60
C PHE A 513 -19.91 3.53 -18.12
N ILE A 514 -18.91 3.73 -17.28
CA ILE A 514 -17.53 3.57 -17.68
C ILE A 514 -16.96 2.37 -16.92
N PRO A 515 -16.81 1.21 -17.56
CA PRO A 515 -16.19 0.06 -16.91
C PRO A 515 -14.69 0.32 -16.72
N SER A 516 -14.05 -0.49 -15.88
CA SER A 516 -12.63 -0.32 -15.56
C SER A 516 -11.69 -0.58 -16.75
N ALA A 517 -10.45 -0.10 -16.68
CA ALA A 517 -9.38 -0.30 -17.67
C ALA A 517 -9.14 -1.78 -18.04
N GLN A 518 -9.55 -2.71 -17.19
CA GLN A 518 -9.40 -4.15 -17.36
C GLN A 518 -10.77 -4.84 -17.35
N MET A 519 -11.69 -4.37 -18.20
CA MET A 519 -13.00 -4.98 -18.31
C MET A 519 -12.91 -6.38 -18.95
N VAL A 520 -13.03 -7.42 -18.14
CA VAL A 520 -13.32 -8.78 -18.60
C VAL A 520 -14.84 -8.94 -18.68
N GLN A 521 -15.37 -9.14 -19.89
CA GLN A 521 -16.82 -9.21 -20.11
C GLN A 521 -17.43 -10.48 -19.49
N TYR A 522 -16.74 -11.62 -19.60
CA TYR A 522 -17.12 -12.88 -18.95
C TYR A 522 -15.88 -13.53 -18.34
N ASP A 523 -15.92 -13.81 -17.04
CA ASP A 523 -14.85 -14.55 -16.35
C ASP A 523 -15.12 -16.05 -16.56
N THR A 524 -14.33 -16.69 -17.41
CA THR A 524 -14.41 -18.12 -17.74
C THR A 524 -13.37 -18.97 -17.01
N ASP A 525 -12.56 -18.39 -16.12
CA ASP A 525 -11.48 -19.12 -15.44
C ASP A 525 -12.08 -20.16 -14.47
N ASN A 526 -11.74 -21.43 -14.63
CA ASN A 526 -12.30 -22.54 -13.84
C ASN A 526 -13.84 -22.53 -13.79
N TYR A 527 -14.50 -22.10 -14.88
CA TYR A 527 -15.95 -21.84 -14.89
C TYR A 527 -16.78 -23.07 -14.53
N GLU A 528 -16.45 -24.25 -15.06
CA GLU A 528 -17.15 -25.51 -14.78
C GLU A 528 -17.23 -25.80 -13.26
N GLN A 529 -16.11 -25.63 -12.55
CA GLN A 529 -16.06 -25.84 -11.10
C GLN A 529 -16.85 -24.78 -10.31
N ARG A 530 -16.96 -23.56 -10.84
CA ARG A 530 -17.70 -22.46 -10.22
C ARG A 530 -19.20 -22.54 -10.49
N PHE A 531 -19.61 -23.08 -11.63
CA PHE A 531 -21.00 -23.18 -12.03
C PHE A 531 -21.85 -23.93 -11.00
N TYR A 532 -21.35 -25.07 -10.50
CA TYR A 532 -22.04 -25.90 -9.51
C TYR A 532 -21.85 -25.44 -8.06
N ASP A 533 -21.07 -24.39 -7.81
CA ASP A 533 -20.76 -23.88 -6.47
C ASP A 533 -21.19 -22.40 -6.35
N PRO A 534 -22.38 -22.13 -5.79
CA PRO A 534 -22.91 -20.77 -5.64
C PRO A 534 -21.97 -19.82 -4.87
N GLN A 535 -21.16 -20.33 -3.93
CA GLN A 535 -20.22 -19.49 -3.19
C GLN A 535 -19.07 -19.05 -4.07
N LYS A 536 -18.47 -19.96 -4.84
CA LYS A 536 -17.40 -19.60 -5.78
C LYS A 536 -17.90 -18.71 -6.91
N MET A 537 -19.12 -18.95 -7.40
CA MET A 537 -19.77 -18.07 -8.38
C MET A 537 -19.95 -16.66 -7.82
N TRP A 538 -20.44 -16.54 -6.59
CA TRP A 538 -20.61 -15.26 -5.90
C TRP A 538 -19.27 -14.56 -5.66
N ASP A 539 -18.24 -15.26 -5.19
CA ASP A 539 -16.91 -14.69 -4.94
C ASP A 539 -16.30 -14.09 -6.23
N ALA A 540 -16.47 -14.78 -7.37
CA ALA A 540 -15.97 -14.29 -8.67
C ALA A 540 -16.70 -13.02 -9.13
N GLU A 541 -18.03 -12.99 -9.04
CA GLU A 541 -18.83 -11.82 -9.43
C GLU A 541 -18.59 -10.64 -8.47
N CYS A 542 -18.48 -10.89 -7.15
CA CYS A 542 -18.12 -9.87 -6.18
C CYS A 542 -16.72 -9.29 -6.42
N LYS A 543 -15.74 -10.13 -6.80
CA LYS A 543 -14.40 -9.65 -7.18
C LYS A 543 -14.48 -8.66 -8.36
N ARG A 544 -15.30 -8.98 -9.37
CA ARG A 544 -15.53 -8.11 -10.53
C ARG A 544 -16.21 -6.80 -10.15
N ALA A 545 -17.27 -6.83 -9.34
CA ALA A 545 -17.99 -5.63 -8.91
C ALA A 545 -17.17 -4.75 -7.93
N THR A 546 -16.35 -5.36 -7.07
CA THR A 546 -15.53 -4.63 -6.08
C THR A 546 -14.47 -3.76 -6.75
N ALA A 547 -13.99 -4.16 -7.93
CA ALA A 547 -13.00 -3.41 -8.71
C ALA A 547 -13.51 -2.02 -9.13
N VAL A 548 -14.83 -1.81 -9.14
CA VAL A 548 -15.49 -0.60 -9.62
C VAL A 548 -16.23 0.22 -8.55
N LEU A 549 -16.13 -0.14 -7.27
CA LEU A 549 -16.85 0.54 -6.17
C LEU A 549 -16.58 2.06 -6.13
N ASP A 550 -15.30 2.44 -6.25
CA ASP A 550 -14.86 3.83 -6.12
C ASP A 550 -14.72 4.55 -7.48
N TRP A 551 -15.24 3.96 -8.56
CA TRP A 551 -15.11 4.54 -9.90
C TRP A 551 -16.10 5.70 -10.11
N PRO A 552 -15.64 6.83 -10.69
CA PRO A 552 -16.45 8.03 -10.90
C PRO A 552 -17.38 7.85 -12.11
N THR A 553 -18.48 7.14 -11.89
CA THR A 553 -19.48 6.76 -12.90
C THR A 553 -20.89 6.91 -12.36
N ASP A 554 -21.88 6.93 -13.26
CA ASP A 554 -23.29 6.87 -12.88
C ASP A 554 -23.71 5.46 -12.45
N GLY A 555 -22.94 4.43 -12.83
CA GLY A 555 -23.30 3.04 -12.61
C GLY A 555 -23.19 2.59 -11.15
N ILE A 556 -24.11 1.71 -10.74
CA ILE A 556 -24.09 1.05 -9.44
C ILE A 556 -23.41 -0.32 -9.62
N PRO A 557 -22.36 -0.66 -8.84
CA PRO A 557 -21.75 -1.98 -8.88
C PRO A 557 -22.81 -3.08 -8.76
N ALA A 558 -22.80 -4.03 -9.70
CA ALA A 558 -23.88 -5.02 -9.81
C ALA A 558 -23.34 -6.42 -10.12
N ILE A 559 -24.03 -7.43 -9.58
CA ILE A 559 -23.69 -8.85 -9.78
C ILE A 559 -24.94 -9.65 -10.17
N ARG A 560 -24.73 -10.76 -10.88
CA ARG A 560 -25.78 -11.75 -11.15
C ARG A 560 -25.20 -13.17 -11.07
N PRO A 561 -26.02 -14.19 -10.77
CA PRO A 561 -25.59 -15.57 -11.01
C PRO A 561 -25.30 -15.74 -12.50
N ASN A 562 -24.07 -16.17 -12.81
CA ASN A 562 -23.64 -16.33 -14.19
C ASN A 562 -24.02 -17.72 -14.70
N LEU A 563 -25.29 -17.88 -15.12
CA LEU A 563 -25.88 -19.15 -15.54
C LEU A 563 -26.08 -19.28 -17.07
N GLY A 564 -25.61 -18.29 -17.85
CA GLY A 564 -25.75 -18.27 -19.32
C GLY A 564 -27.20 -18.21 -19.82
N THR A 565 -27.38 -18.42 -21.12
CA THR A 565 -28.68 -18.40 -21.82
C THR A 565 -29.53 -19.65 -21.55
N ILE A 566 -28.92 -20.70 -20.99
CA ILE A 566 -29.59 -21.95 -20.62
C ILE A 566 -30.58 -21.81 -19.46
N PHE A 567 -30.59 -20.67 -18.77
CA PHE A 567 -31.26 -20.56 -17.47
C PHE A 567 -32.73 -20.98 -17.51
N ILE A 568 -33.55 -20.37 -18.38
CA ILE A 568 -34.95 -20.76 -18.52
C ILE A 568 -35.12 -22.10 -19.23
N PRO A 569 -34.44 -22.38 -20.37
CA PRO A 569 -34.57 -23.67 -21.03
C PRO A 569 -34.27 -24.88 -20.13
N SER A 570 -33.26 -24.80 -19.27
CA SER A 570 -32.95 -25.88 -18.33
C SER A 570 -33.93 -26.01 -17.18
N ILE A 571 -34.61 -24.93 -16.76
CA ILE A 571 -35.76 -25.05 -15.85
C ILE A 571 -36.93 -25.72 -16.58
N ALA A 572 -37.09 -25.47 -17.88
CA ALA A 572 -38.10 -26.11 -18.72
C ALA A 572 -37.78 -27.59 -19.06
N GLY A 573 -36.65 -28.12 -18.59
CA GLY A 573 -36.27 -29.53 -18.76
C GLY A 573 -35.27 -29.80 -19.88
N GLN A 574 -34.72 -28.78 -20.52
CA GLN A 574 -33.66 -28.94 -21.51
C GLN A 574 -32.30 -29.19 -20.85
N ASP A 575 -31.62 -30.27 -21.24
CA ASP A 575 -30.26 -30.52 -20.80
C ASP A 575 -29.29 -29.43 -21.30
N PHE A 576 -28.08 -29.38 -20.75
CA PHE A 576 -27.05 -28.42 -21.12
C PHE A 576 -25.64 -29.00 -20.98
N VAL A 577 -24.69 -28.38 -21.68
CA VAL A 577 -23.28 -28.78 -21.67
C VAL A 577 -22.42 -27.61 -21.21
N ILE A 578 -21.44 -27.89 -20.36
CA ILE A 578 -20.40 -26.93 -19.95
C ILE A 578 -19.06 -27.44 -20.50
N ARG A 579 -18.36 -26.59 -21.23
CA ARG A 579 -17.03 -26.87 -21.78
C ARG A 579 -16.00 -25.98 -21.10
N ASP A 580 -14.77 -26.48 -20.98
CA ASP A 580 -13.70 -25.70 -20.36
C ASP A 580 -13.46 -24.38 -21.12
N GLY A 581 -13.30 -23.29 -20.37
CA GLY A 581 -13.18 -21.94 -20.91
C GLY A 581 -14.43 -21.36 -21.59
N GLN A 582 -15.61 -22.00 -21.50
CA GLN A 582 -16.84 -21.53 -22.14
C GLN A 582 -18.02 -21.39 -21.16
N MET A 583 -18.97 -20.53 -21.53
CA MET A 583 -20.28 -20.41 -20.88
C MET A 583 -21.15 -21.64 -21.20
N PRO A 584 -22.18 -21.95 -20.39
CA PRO A 584 -23.02 -23.12 -20.59
C PRO A 584 -23.83 -22.97 -21.87
N TRP A 585 -23.95 -24.06 -22.62
CA TRP A 585 -24.68 -24.11 -23.88
C TRP A 585 -25.87 -25.07 -23.79
N PRO A 586 -27.02 -24.76 -24.41
CA PRO A 586 -28.17 -25.67 -24.47
C PRO A 586 -27.80 -27.02 -25.09
N GLY A 587 -28.39 -28.09 -24.56
CA GLY A 587 -28.22 -29.47 -25.00
C GLY A 587 -29.26 -29.88 -26.05
N GLU A 588 -29.75 -31.13 -25.96
CA GLU A 588 -30.74 -31.65 -26.91
C GLU A 588 -32.06 -30.85 -26.85
N HIS A 589 -32.70 -30.69 -28.01
CA HIS A 589 -34.00 -30.01 -28.13
C HIS A 589 -35.13 -30.89 -27.57
N LEU A 590 -36.19 -30.23 -27.10
CA LEU A 590 -37.39 -30.89 -26.60
C LEU A 590 -38.41 -31.09 -27.72
N SER A 591 -39.20 -32.16 -27.63
CA SER A 591 -40.39 -32.36 -28.45
C SER A 591 -41.51 -31.37 -28.09
N ILE A 592 -42.44 -31.15 -29.02
CA ILE A 592 -43.62 -30.29 -28.82
C ILE A 592 -44.44 -30.77 -27.61
N GLU A 593 -44.55 -32.09 -27.41
CA GLU A 593 -45.25 -32.71 -26.30
C GLU A 593 -44.57 -32.36 -24.97
N GLN A 594 -43.25 -32.51 -24.89
CA GLN A 594 -42.47 -32.13 -23.69
C GLN A 594 -42.61 -30.63 -23.37
N ILE A 595 -42.57 -29.76 -24.38
CA ILE A 595 -42.75 -28.31 -24.18
C ILE A 595 -44.18 -27.99 -23.73
N SER A 596 -45.18 -28.73 -24.20
CA SER A 596 -46.57 -28.53 -23.79
C SER A 596 -46.77 -28.82 -22.28
N GLU A 597 -45.95 -29.68 -21.70
CA GLU A 597 -46.05 -30.11 -20.30
C GLU A 597 -45.29 -29.22 -19.30
N ILE A 598 -44.49 -28.23 -19.75
CA ILE A 598 -43.62 -27.45 -18.84
C ILE A 598 -44.39 -26.65 -17.78
N ARG A 599 -45.69 -26.40 -17.99
CA ARG A 599 -46.56 -25.73 -17.00
C ARG A 599 -46.59 -26.48 -15.66
N ASN A 600 -46.42 -27.79 -15.73
CA ASN A 600 -46.48 -28.70 -14.59
C ASN A 600 -45.14 -28.78 -13.82
N ILE A 601 -44.07 -28.18 -14.35
CA ILE A 601 -42.76 -28.20 -13.69
C ILE A 601 -42.80 -27.36 -12.41
N ASP A 602 -42.37 -27.97 -11.31
CA ASP A 602 -42.02 -27.26 -10.08
C ASP A 602 -40.67 -26.57 -10.24
N ILE A 603 -40.72 -25.31 -10.65
CA ILE A 603 -39.52 -24.49 -10.91
C ILE A 603 -38.55 -24.43 -9.72
N GLY A 604 -39.04 -24.55 -8.46
CA GLY A 604 -38.21 -24.49 -7.25
C GLY A 604 -37.35 -25.73 -7.05
N SER A 605 -37.74 -26.86 -7.63
CA SER A 605 -37.01 -28.13 -7.54
C SER A 605 -35.85 -28.24 -8.55
N THR A 606 -35.81 -27.37 -9.56
CA THR A 606 -34.83 -27.46 -10.66
C THR A 606 -33.42 -27.06 -10.23
N GLN A 607 -32.39 -27.69 -10.81
CA GLN A 607 -30.99 -27.49 -10.41
C GLN A 607 -30.55 -26.03 -10.57
N VAL A 608 -30.79 -25.42 -11.74
CA VAL A 608 -30.32 -24.06 -12.04
C VAL A 608 -31.07 -22.98 -11.27
N MET A 609 -32.37 -23.17 -10.97
CA MET A 609 -33.10 -22.27 -10.05
C MET A 609 -32.50 -22.33 -8.65
N ASN A 610 -32.23 -23.54 -8.14
CA ASN A 610 -31.58 -23.71 -6.83
C ASN A 610 -30.19 -23.05 -6.76
N LEU A 611 -29.42 -23.07 -7.85
CA LEU A 611 -28.14 -22.35 -7.93
C LEU A 611 -28.34 -20.83 -7.82
N ALA A 612 -29.32 -20.27 -8.54
CA ALA A 612 -29.65 -18.85 -8.48
C ALA A 612 -30.15 -18.44 -7.08
N GLU A 613 -31.07 -19.22 -6.48
CA GLU A 613 -31.57 -18.95 -5.13
C GLU A 613 -30.44 -18.90 -4.10
N LYS A 614 -29.57 -19.91 -4.09
CA LYS A 614 -28.42 -19.97 -3.18
C LYS A 614 -27.46 -18.80 -3.39
N PHE A 615 -27.23 -18.38 -4.64
CA PHE A 615 -26.41 -17.20 -4.95
C PHE A 615 -27.01 -15.94 -4.29
N TYR A 616 -28.31 -15.72 -4.43
CA TYR A 616 -28.98 -14.56 -3.81
C TYR A 616 -29.03 -14.66 -2.28
N GLU A 617 -29.22 -15.85 -1.71
CA GLU A 617 -29.13 -16.05 -0.26
C GLU A 617 -27.75 -15.71 0.30
N ILE A 618 -26.69 -16.13 -0.39
CA ILE A 618 -25.30 -15.78 -0.02
C ILE A 618 -25.13 -14.28 -0.05
N ASN A 619 -25.61 -13.61 -1.12
CA ASN A 619 -25.56 -12.16 -1.22
C ASN A 619 -26.36 -11.47 -0.11
N ASN A 620 -27.54 -11.95 0.24
CA ASN A 620 -28.35 -11.37 1.32
C ASN A 620 -27.68 -11.51 2.70
N LYS A 621 -26.88 -12.57 2.91
CA LYS A 621 -26.16 -12.82 4.16
C LYS A 621 -24.80 -12.10 4.26
N LYS A 622 -24.05 -12.01 3.14
CA LYS A 622 -22.65 -11.55 3.11
C LYS A 622 -22.41 -10.31 2.26
N GLY A 623 -23.38 -9.90 1.44
CA GLY A 623 -23.25 -8.84 0.45
C GLY A 623 -23.03 -7.47 1.06
N SER A 624 -22.25 -6.65 0.36
CA SER A 624 -22.13 -5.23 0.67
C SER A 624 -23.41 -4.50 0.26
N ARG A 625 -23.90 -3.58 1.11
CA ARG A 625 -25.00 -2.66 0.74
C ARG A 625 -24.68 -1.77 -0.47
N GLN A 626 -23.41 -1.73 -0.90
CA GLN A 626 -22.97 -0.97 -2.05
C GLN A 626 -23.11 -1.71 -3.39
N ILE A 627 -23.29 -3.04 -3.37
CA ILE A 627 -23.38 -3.89 -4.57
C ILE A 627 -24.81 -4.41 -4.71
N CYS A 628 -25.42 -4.23 -5.88
CA CYS A 628 -26.78 -4.68 -6.17
C CYS A 628 -26.80 -6.00 -6.95
N THR A 629 -27.84 -6.80 -6.75
CA THR A 629 -28.07 -8.02 -7.54
C THR A 629 -29.06 -7.77 -8.66
N TYR A 630 -28.93 -8.52 -9.76
CA TYR A 630 -29.94 -8.56 -10.81
C TYR A 630 -30.16 -9.98 -11.36
N MET A 631 -31.15 -10.11 -12.24
CA MET A 631 -31.55 -11.40 -12.83
C MET A 631 -30.42 -12.04 -13.67
N PRO A 632 -30.40 -13.39 -13.78
CA PRO A 632 -29.60 -14.10 -14.77
C PRO A 632 -30.04 -13.73 -16.21
N ASP A 633 -29.37 -14.30 -17.20
CA ASP A 633 -29.77 -14.10 -18.59
C ASP A 633 -31.02 -14.94 -18.90
N THR A 634 -32.18 -14.30 -18.90
CA THR A 634 -33.48 -14.97 -19.01
C THR A 634 -33.93 -15.20 -20.45
N GLN A 635 -33.28 -14.59 -21.44
CA GLN A 635 -33.71 -14.59 -22.84
C GLN A 635 -35.14 -14.03 -23.06
N GLY A 636 -35.55 -13.88 -24.32
CA GLY A 636 -36.89 -13.47 -24.75
C GLY A 636 -37.81 -14.67 -24.97
N VAL A 637 -39.12 -14.44 -25.13
CA VAL A 637 -40.09 -15.54 -25.22
C VAL A 637 -39.88 -16.36 -26.49
N PHE A 638 -39.67 -15.69 -27.63
CA PHE A 638 -39.48 -16.39 -28.90
C PHE A 638 -38.14 -17.13 -28.89
N ASP A 639 -37.08 -16.49 -28.40
CA ASP A 639 -35.77 -17.10 -28.24
C ASP A 639 -35.78 -18.32 -27.31
N ILE A 640 -36.51 -18.29 -26.19
CA ILE A 640 -36.67 -19.48 -25.34
C ILE A 640 -37.32 -20.62 -26.11
N LEU A 641 -38.38 -20.34 -26.89
CA LEU A 641 -39.02 -21.39 -27.69
C LEU A 641 -38.07 -21.94 -28.77
N HIS A 642 -37.29 -21.06 -29.41
CA HIS A 642 -36.26 -21.46 -30.37
C HIS A 642 -35.17 -22.31 -29.72
N LEU A 643 -34.69 -21.96 -28.52
CA LEU A 643 -33.72 -22.77 -27.79
C LEU A 643 -34.27 -24.17 -27.48
N LEU A 644 -35.55 -24.25 -27.09
CA LEU A 644 -36.21 -25.51 -26.75
C LEU A 644 -36.49 -26.39 -27.98
N LEU A 645 -37.04 -25.85 -29.07
CA LEU A 645 -37.40 -26.61 -30.29
C LEU A 645 -36.24 -26.78 -31.27
N GLY A 646 -35.22 -25.92 -31.18
CA GLY A 646 -34.21 -25.76 -32.23
C GLY A 646 -34.80 -25.22 -33.52
N ASP A 647 -34.08 -25.43 -34.63
CA ASP A 647 -34.44 -24.94 -35.96
C ASP A 647 -35.80 -25.46 -36.46
N ALA A 648 -36.36 -26.50 -35.82
CA ALA A 648 -37.69 -27.03 -36.09
C ALA A 648 -38.77 -25.93 -36.03
N ILE A 649 -38.61 -24.92 -35.18
CA ILE A 649 -39.55 -23.80 -35.04
C ILE A 649 -39.85 -23.11 -36.38
N PHE A 650 -38.86 -22.97 -37.26
CA PHE A 650 -39.03 -22.27 -38.54
C PHE A 650 -39.89 -23.04 -39.53
N TYR A 651 -39.81 -24.38 -39.51
CA TYR A 651 -40.66 -25.25 -40.34
C TYR A 651 -42.08 -25.30 -39.77
N GLU A 652 -42.20 -25.44 -38.45
CA GLU A 652 -43.49 -25.53 -37.76
C GLU A 652 -44.30 -24.22 -37.80
N LEU A 653 -43.63 -23.07 -37.97
CA LEU A 653 -44.28 -21.79 -38.25
C LEU A 653 -45.02 -21.76 -39.60
N ALA A 654 -44.61 -22.59 -40.57
CA ALA A 654 -45.33 -22.74 -41.83
C ALA A 654 -46.51 -23.73 -41.70
N ASP A 655 -46.26 -24.87 -41.04
CA ASP A 655 -47.17 -26.02 -41.08
C ASP A 655 -48.15 -26.08 -39.90
N LYS A 656 -47.77 -25.59 -38.72
CA LYS A 656 -48.52 -25.75 -37.45
C LYS A 656 -48.60 -24.44 -36.64
N LYS A 657 -48.98 -23.34 -37.29
CA LYS A 657 -49.10 -22.00 -36.69
C LYS A 657 -49.83 -21.94 -35.35
N GLU A 658 -51.00 -22.57 -35.26
CA GLU A 658 -51.81 -22.56 -34.02
C GLU A 658 -51.12 -23.32 -32.88
N LYS A 659 -50.37 -24.39 -33.20
CA LYS A 659 -49.58 -25.10 -32.20
C LYS A 659 -48.42 -24.24 -31.71
N ILE A 660 -47.74 -23.51 -32.58
CA ILE A 660 -46.69 -22.56 -32.17
C ILE A 660 -47.25 -21.44 -31.30
N LYS A 661 -48.43 -20.90 -31.62
CA LYS A 661 -49.11 -19.91 -30.76
C LYS A 661 -49.43 -20.45 -29.37
N GLU A 662 -49.88 -21.70 -29.30
CA GLU A 662 -50.10 -22.41 -28.04
C GLU A 662 -48.78 -22.49 -27.25
N LEU A 663 -47.69 -22.99 -27.87
CA LEU A 663 -46.38 -23.10 -27.21
C LEU A 663 -45.86 -21.74 -26.73
N LEU A 664 -45.93 -20.68 -27.55
CA LEU A 664 -45.51 -19.34 -27.14
C LEU A 664 -46.30 -18.83 -25.93
N HIS A 665 -47.60 -19.13 -25.86
CA HIS A 665 -48.42 -18.80 -24.69
C HIS A 665 -47.95 -19.57 -23.44
N ILE A 666 -47.64 -20.86 -23.58
CA ILE A 666 -47.05 -21.69 -22.53
C ILE A 666 -45.70 -21.12 -22.05
N ILE A 667 -44.78 -20.81 -22.98
CA ILE A 667 -43.47 -20.22 -22.65
C ILE A 667 -43.63 -18.87 -21.96
N THR A 668 -44.57 -18.04 -22.40
CA THR A 668 -44.82 -16.72 -21.80
C THR A 668 -45.25 -16.84 -20.33
N GLU A 669 -46.20 -17.73 -20.02
CA GLU A 669 -46.64 -17.97 -18.64
C GLU A 669 -45.49 -18.52 -17.79
N PHE A 670 -44.70 -19.44 -18.35
CA PHE A 670 -43.54 -20.02 -17.69
C PHE A 670 -42.46 -18.97 -17.39
N TYR A 671 -42.13 -18.12 -18.37
CA TYR A 671 -41.22 -17.00 -18.25
C TYR A 671 -41.63 -16.04 -17.11
N VAL A 672 -42.91 -15.67 -17.07
CA VAL A 672 -43.46 -14.80 -16.02
C VAL A 672 -43.34 -15.46 -14.65
N LYS A 673 -43.67 -16.75 -14.54
CA LYS A 673 -43.56 -17.54 -13.29
C LYS A 673 -42.12 -17.57 -12.77
N VAL A 674 -41.15 -17.86 -13.64
CA VAL A 674 -39.70 -17.89 -13.31
C VAL A 674 -39.21 -16.50 -12.91
N SER A 675 -39.58 -15.46 -13.66
CA SER A 675 -39.14 -14.08 -13.40
C SER A 675 -39.69 -13.53 -12.08
N LEU A 676 -40.97 -13.77 -11.76
CA LEU A 676 -41.56 -13.37 -10.48
C LEU A 676 -40.91 -14.09 -9.29
N LYS A 677 -40.55 -15.36 -9.47
CA LYS A 677 -39.82 -16.13 -8.46
C LYS A 677 -38.44 -15.50 -8.18
N LEU A 678 -37.68 -15.15 -9.22
CA LEU A 678 -36.39 -14.47 -9.09
C LEU A 678 -36.51 -13.11 -8.38
N LYS A 679 -37.53 -12.30 -8.73
CA LYS A 679 -37.82 -11.02 -8.04
C LYS A 679 -37.97 -11.21 -6.54
N LYS A 680 -38.75 -12.23 -6.16
CA LYS A 680 -38.96 -12.58 -4.74
C LYS A 680 -37.65 -12.99 -4.05
N CYS A 681 -36.79 -13.76 -4.70
CA CYS A 681 -35.49 -14.17 -4.15
C CYS A 681 -34.55 -12.98 -3.91
N MET A 682 -34.61 -11.97 -4.78
CA MET A 682 -33.82 -10.73 -4.66
C MET A 682 -34.46 -9.70 -3.71
N GLY A 683 -35.72 -9.88 -3.30
CA GLY A 683 -36.47 -8.88 -2.55
C GLY A 683 -36.76 -7.60 -3.36
N GLU A 684 -36.88 -7.73 -4.68
CA GLU A 684 -37.07 -6.63 -5.63
C GLU A 684 -38.55 -6.49 -6.02
N ASP A 685 -39.05 -5.26 -6.17
CA ASP A 685 -40.40 -4.99 -6.67
C ASP A 685 -40.55 -5.44 -8.13
N ALA A 686 -41.72 -5.98 -8.49
CA ALA A 686 -41.95 -6.51 -9.83
C ALA A 686 -41.83 -5.44 -10.93
N GLY A 687 -42.23 -4.19 -10.67
CA GLY A 687 -42.22 -3.10 -11.64
C GLY A 687 -40.84 -2.47 -11.89
N SER A 688 -39.86 -2.77 -11.04
CA SER A 688 -38.52 -2.18 -11.10
C SER A 688 -37.43 -3.22 -11.23
N MET A 689 -36.27 -2.88 -11.76
CA MET A 689 -35.11 -3.78 -11.75
C MET A 689 -33.79 -3.06 -11.61
N PHE A 690 -32.79 -3.73 -11.06
CA PHE A 690 -31.40 -3.46 -11.41
C PHE A 690 -31.04 -4.22 -12.69
N HIS A 691 -30.28 -3.61 -13.59
CA HIS A 691 -29.75 -4.32 -14.75
C HIS A 691 -28.38 -3.78 -15.16
N GLY A 692 -27.40 -4.68 -15.28
CA GLY A 692 -26.02 -4.36 -15.65
C GLY A 692 -25.56 -4.88 -17.00
N HIS A 693 -26.42 -5.59 -17.74
CA HIS A 693 -26.10 -6.16 -19.05
C HIS A 693 -24.74 -6.88 -19.11
N GLY A 694 -24.47 -7.74 -18.11
CA GLY A 694 -23.22 -8.50 -18.00
C GLY A 694 -21.98 -7.69 -17.60
N THR A 695 -22.10 -6.39 -17.35
CA THR A 695 -20.98 -5.56 -16.91
C THR A 695 -20.84 -5.54 -15.38
N GLN A 696 -19.73 -4.96 -14.90
CA GLN A 696 -19.43 -4.81 -13.47
C GLN A 696 -20.36 -3.78 -12.76
N GLN A 697 -21.13 -3.01 -13.53
CA GLN A 697 -22.03 -1.97 -13.05
C GLN A 697 -23.42 -2.11 -13.70
N GLY A 698 -24.44 -1.54 -13.10
CA GLY A 698 -25.80 -1.49 -13.64
C GLY A 698 -26.56 -0.24 -13.23
N LEU A 699 -27.75 -0.05 -13.80
CA LEU A 699 -28.67 1.03 -13.43
C LEU A 699 -29.85 0.45 -12.67
N TYR A 700 -30.50 1.32 -11.92
CA TYR A 700 -31.85 1.13 -11.46
C TYR A 700 -32.87 1.59 -12.51
N PHE A 701 -33.80 0.72 -12.83
CA PHE A 701 -34.92 0.94 -13.75
C PHE A 701 -36.21 0.93 -12.92
N PRO A 702 -36.86 2.09 -12.68
CA PRO A 702 -38.03 2.17 -11.81
C PRO A 702 -39.32 1.65 -12.45
N ASN A 703 -39.40 1.64 -13.79
CA ASN A 703 -40.62 1.35 -14.55
C ASN A 703 -40.42 0.28 -15.64
N ALA A 704 -39.35 -0.50 -15.56
CA ALA A 704 -39.03 -1.57 -16.51
C ALA A 704 -38.49 -2.74 -15.71
N GLY A 705 -39.37 -3.60 -15.21
CA GLY A 705 -39.01 -4.63 -14.25
C GLY A 705 -38.39 -5.88 -14.86
N VAL A 706 -38.30 -6.00 -16.19
CA VAL A 706 -37.76 -7.22 -16.80
C VAL A 706 -36.95 -6.93 -18.07
N ARG A 707 -36.02 -7.83 -18.40
CA ARG A 707 -35.28 -7.84 -19.68
C ARG A 707 -35.83 -8.92 -20.61
N LEU A 708 -36.14 -8.57 -21.85
CA LEU A 708 -36.44 -9.52 -22.93
C LEU A 708 -35.31 -9.48 -23.96
N SER A 709 -34.77 -10.64 -24.36
CA SER A 709 -33.69 -10.73 -25.36
C SER A 709 -34.17 -11.51 -26.57
N GLU A 710 -34.46 -10.82 -27.66
CA GLU A 710 -35.17 -11.35 -28.83
C GLU A 710 -34.22 -11.36 -30.05
N ASP A 711 -33.18 -12.20 -30.02
CA ASP A 711 -32.18 -12.28 -31.09
C ASP A 711 -32.74 -13.04 -32.32
N THR A 712 -33.44 -14.14 -32.07
CA THR A 712 -33.98 -15.02 -33.13
C THR A 712 -35.01 -14.33 -34.05
N PRO A 713 -35.89 -13.45 -33.55
CA PRO A 713 -36.81 -12.68 -34.39
C PRO A 713 -36.17 -11.87 -35.52
N THR A 714 -34.86 -11.63 -35.51
CA THR A 714 -34.15 -11.01 -36.65
C THR A 714 -34.16 -11.87 -37.93
N LEU A 715 -34.51 -13.15 -37.82
CA LEU A 715 -34.66 -14.08 -38.94
C LEU A 715 -36.10 -14.14 -39.50
N LEU A 716 -37.04 -13.42 -38.90
CA LEU A 716 -38.47 -13.52 -39.23
C LEU A 716 -38.94 -12.39 -40.16
N SER A 717 -39.94 -12.69 -40.96
CA SER A 717 -40.62 -11.67 -41.77
C SER A 717 -41.42 -10.67 -40.89
N PRO A 718 -41.68 -9.44 -41.38
CA PRO A 718 -42.51 -8.45 -40.67
C PRO A 718 -43.84 -9.00 -40.13
N SER A 719 -44.58 -9.74 -40.96
CA SER A 719 -45.86 -10.35 -40.55
C SER A 719 -45.69 -11.40 -39.44
N MET A 720 -44.58 -12.15 -39.45
CA MET A 720 -44.30 -13.13 -38.41
C MET A 720 -43.92 -12.44 -37.08
N ILE A 721 -43.22 -11.32 -37.13
CA ILE A 721 -42.90 -10.53 -35.94
C ILE A 721 -44.18 -10.02 -35.27
N ASP A 722 -45.11 -9.47 -36.06
CA ASP A 722 -46.39 -8.97 -35.55
C ASP A 722 -47.27 -10.09 -34.97
N GLU A 723 -47.23 -11.28 -35.57
CA GLU A 723 -48.08 -12.40 -35.16
C GLU A 723 -47.48 -13.22 -34.00
N PHE A 724 -46.17 -13.48 -34.00
CA PHE A 724 -45.53 -14.47 -33.12
C PHE A 724 -44.56 -13.88 -32.08
N VAL A 725 -44.21 -12.59 -32.17
CA VAL A 725 -43.21 -11.99 -31.27
C VAL A 725 -43.84 -10.91 -30.39
N ILE A 726 -44.37 -9.86 -31.00
CA ILE A 726 -44.87 -8.67 -30.29
C ILE A 726 -45.98 -8.98 -29.26
N PRO A 727 -47.00 -9.82 -29.56
CA PRO A 727 -48.07 -10.13 -28.61
C PRO A 727 -47.55 -10.79 -27.32
N TYR A 728 -46.56 -11.67 -27.47
CA TYR A 728 -46.01 -12.45 -26.36
C TYR A 728 -44.99 -11.65 -25.56
N MET A 729 -44.18 -10.80 -26.20
CA MET A 729 -43.36 -9.80 -25.48
C MET A 729 -44.23 -8.89 -24.60
N ARG A 730 -45.37 -8.41 -25.14
CA ARG A 730 -46.33 -7.58 -24.40
C ARG A 730 -46.90 -8.32 -23.20
N GLN A 731 -47.31 -9.57 -23.40
CA GLN A 731 -47.83 -10.42 -22.32
C GLN A 731 -46.76 -10.68 -21.24
N ALA A 732 -45.51 -10.93 -21.64
CA ALA A 732 -44.38 -11.16 -20.74
C ALA A 732 -44.00 -9.90 -19.93
N ALA A 733 -44.06 -8.71 -20.54
CA ALA A 733 -43.69 -7.44 -19.90
C ALA A 733 -44.77 -6.91 -18.94
N LYS A 734 -46.05 -7.23 -19.19
CA LYS A 734 -47.20 -6.67 -18.48
C LYS A 734 -47.11 -6.75 -16.94
N PRO A 735 -46.71 -7.87 -16.31
CA PRO A 735 -46.59 -7.96 -14.85
C PRO A 735 -45.49 -7.09 -14.24
N PHE A 736 -44.57 -6.59 -15.06
CA PHE A 736 -43.34 -5.91 -14.63
C PHE A 736 -43.34 -4.41 -14.98
N GLY A 737 -44.49 -3.84 -15.34
CA GLY A 737 -44.66 -2.41 -15.67
C GLY A 737 -44.05 -1.96 -17.00
N GLY A 738 -43.18 -2.78 -17.59
CA GLY A 738 -42.49 -2.53 -18.83
C GLY A 738 -41.26 -3.43 -18.97
N ALA A 739 -40.62 -3.39 -20.13
CA ALA A 739 -39.43 -4.17 -20.44
C ALA A 739 -38.29 -3.30 -20.95
N PHE A 740 -37.08 -3.75 -20.61
CA PHE A 740 -35.86 -3.46 -21.33
C PHE A 740 -35.72 -4.55 -22.42
N VAL A 741 -35.59 -4.14 -23.68
CA VAL A 741 -35.49 -5.09 -24.80
C VAL A 741 -34.07 -5.10 -25.35
N HIS A 742 -33.57 -6.29 -25.66
CA HIS A 742 -32.28 -6.48 -26.31
C HIS A 742 -32.44 -7.34 -27.56
N PHE A 743 -31.70 -7.04 -28.62
CA PHE A 743 -31.42 -8.01 -29.67
C PHE A 743 -30.08 -7.74 -30.39
N CYS A 744 -29.48 -8.78 -30.95
CA CYS A 744 -28.26 -8.73 -31.74
C CYS A 744 -28.57 -8.74 -33.26
N GLY A 745 -27.65 -8.21 -34.06
CA GLY A 745 -27.80 -8.15 -35.53
C GLY A 745 -28.59 -6.93 -36.03
N LYS A 746 -28.98 -6.97 -37.31
CA LYS A 746 -29.69 -5.88 -38.00
C LYS A 746 -31.01 -6.34 -38.57
N HIS A 747 -32.10 -5.76 -38.08
CA HIS A 747 -33.45 -5.93 -38.63
C HIS A 747 -34.30 -4.66 -38.43
N ASP A 748 -34.42 -3.83 -39.47
CA ASP A 748 -35.00 -2.48 -39.36
C ASP A 748 -36.47 -2.50 -38.94
N TYR A 749 -37.27 -3.44 -39.48
CA TYR A 749 -38.69 -3.57 -39.09
C TYR A 749 -38.85 -3.98 -37.62
N LEU A 750 -37.99 -4.87 -37.12
CA LEU A 750 -38.08 -5.34 -35.73
C LEU A 750 -37.72 -4.21 -34.78
N TYR A 751 -36.66 -3.46 -35.09
CA TYR A 751 -36.26 -2.27 -34.36
C TYR A 751 -37.40 -1.26 -34.26
N ASP A 752 -37.97 -0.86 -35.40
CA ASP A 752 -39.07 0.10 -35.45
C ASP A 752 -40.29 -0.41 -34.67
N LYS A 753 -40.66 -1.68 -34.86
CA LYS A 753 -41.82 -2.27 -34.20
C LYS A 753 -41.68 -2.38 -32.68
N ILE A 754 -40.48 -2.70 -32.20
CA ILE A 754 -40.18 -2.73 -30.76
C ILE A 754 -40.32 -1.33 -30.16
N LEU A 755 -39.84 -0.29 -30.84
CA LEU A 755 -39.93 1.09 -30.35
C LEU A 755 -41.36 1.63 -30.32
N GLU A 756 -42.23 1.20 -31.23
CA GLU A 756 -43.66 1.53 -31.23
C GLU A 756 -44.42 0.95 -30.03
N CYS A 757 -43.84 -0.04 -29.34
CA CYS A 757 -44.49 -0.72 -28.23
C CYS A 757 -44.35 0.07 -26.92
N ASP A 758 -45.47 0.58 -26.41
CA ASP A 758 -45.60 1.31 -25.14
C ASP A 758 -45.00 0.61 -23.90
N PHE A 759 -44.93 -0.72 -23.87
CA PHE A 759 -44.30 -1.49 -22.80
C PHE A 759 -42.77 -1.46 -22.85
N VAL A 760 -42.17 -1.07 -23.98
CA VAL A 760 -40.71 -1.02 -24.16
C VAL A 760 -40.20 0.33 -23.65
N LYS A 761 -39.47 0.28 -22.54
CA LYS A 761 -38.99 1.48 -21.85
C LYS A 761 -37.54 1.81 -22.17
N ALA A 762 -36.76 0.78 -22.48
CA ALA A 762 -35.38 0.91 -22.89
C ALA A 762 -35.01 -0.18 -23.89
N ILE A 763 -34.06 0.11 -24.76
CA ILE A 763 -33.55 -0.81 -25.78
C ILE A 763 -32.03 -0.84 -25.78
N ASP A 764 -31.45 -2.02 -26.00
CA ASP A 764 -30.02 -2.25 -26.23
C ASP A 764 -29.83 -3.11 -27.47
N LEU A 765 -28.91 -2.69 -28.34
CA LEU A 765 -28.55 -3.44 -29.53
C LEU A 765 -27.20 -4.11 -29.30
N GLY A 766 -27.09 -5.39 -29.64
CA GLY A 766 -25.82 -6.13 -29.58
C GLY A 766 -24.80 -5.64 -30.61
N ASN A 767 -25.30 -5.17 -31.76
CA ASN A 767 -24.51 -4.69 -32.91
C ASN A 767 -24.94 -3.28 -33.37
N PRO A 768 -24.86 -2.27 -32.49
CA PRO A 768 -25.31 -0.91 -32.80
C PRO A 768 -24.53 -0.29 -33.97
N GLU A 769 -23.33 -0.78 -34.27
CA GLU A 769 -22.51 -0.40 -35.42
C GLU A 769 -23.13 -0.74 -36.78
N MET A 770 -24.13 -1.63 -36.83
CA MET A 770 -24.85 -1.96 -38.07
C MET A 770 -25.90 -0.91 -38.47
N TYR A 771 -26.12 0.08 -37.61
CA TYR A 771 -27.12 1.13 -37.75
C TYR A 771 -26.47 2.52 -37.74
N ASP A 772 -27.15 3.48 -38.38
CA ASP A 772 -26.78 4.88 -38.24
C ASP A 772 -27.12 5.40 -36.84
N THR A 773 -26.14 5.93 -36.13
CA THR A 773 -26.29 6.37 -34.73
C THR A 773 -27.32 7.51 -34.59
N HIS A 774 -27.38 8.42 -35.56
CA HIS A 774 -28.34 9.52 -35.52
C HIS A 774 -29.76 9.00 -35.73
N HIS A 775 -29.95 8.08 -36.67
CA HIS A 775 -31.24 7.42 -36.90
C HIS A 775 -31.73 6.66 -35.65
N LEU A 776 -30.85 5.89 -35.01
CA LEU A 776 -31.20 5.17 -33.78
C LEU A 776 -31.70 6.10 -32.67
N LEU A 777 -30.94 7.16 -32.39
CA LEU A 777 -31.27 8.09 -31.31
C LEU A 777 -32.52 8.93 -31.64
N ASP A 778 -32.69 9.37 -32.88
CA ASP A 778 -33.90 10.07 -33.35
C ASP A 778 -35.17 9.22 -33.18
N LYS A 779 -35.11 7.94 -33.53
CA LYS A 779 -36.23 7.01 -33.33
C LYS A 779 -36.55 6.81 -31.84
N CYS A 780 -35.54 6.57 -31.01
CA CYS A 780 -35.70 6.47 -29.57
C CYS A 780 -36.31 7.75 -28.95
N ALA A 781 -35.90 8.94 -29.41
CA ALA A 781 -36.46 10.21 -28.97
C ALA A 781 -37.96 10.33 -29.30
N LYS A 782 -38.36 9.97 -30.53
CA LYS A 782 -39.75 10.03 -31.00
C LYS A 782 -40.69 9.10 -30.22
N THR A 783 -40.21 7.94 -29.79
CA THR A 783 -40.99 6.96 -29.02
C THR A 783 -40.81 7.09 -27.51
N ASN A 784 -39.98 8.04 -27.04
CA ASN A 784 -39.59 8.20 -25.64
C ASN A 784 -39.01 6.90 -25.03
N THR A 785 -38.34 6.10 -25.87
CA THR A 785 -37.62 4.90 -25.44
C THR A 785 -36.18 5.28 -25.11
N ILE A 786 -35.66 4.80 -23.98
CA ILE A 786 -34.27 5.07 -23.61
C ILE A 786 -33.33 4.15 -24.40
N PHE A 787 -32.38 4.73 -25.12
CA PHE A 787 -31.29 3.94 -25.68
C PHE A 787 -30.29 3.61 -24.57
N TYR A 788 -30.03 2.33 -24.34
CA TYR A 788 -29.01 1.82 -23.44
C TYR A 788 -28.06 1.01 -24.28
N GLY A 789 -26.77 1.32 -24.33
CA GLY A 789 -25.87 0.43 -25.06
C GLY A 789 -24.58 1.06 -25.53
N LYS A 790 -23.89 0.28 -26.36
CA LYS A 790 -22.70 0.75 -27.06
C LYS A 790 -23.12 1.60 -28.25
N LEU A 791 -22.32 2.60 -28.60
CA LEU A 791 -22.45 3.32 -29.87
C LEU A 791 -21.12 3.21 -30.60
N ALA A 792 -21.18 3.16 -31.94
CA ALA A 792 -20.00 2.90 -32.75
C ALA A 792 -18.97 4.04 -32.61
N ASN A 793 -17.71 3.69 -32.46
CA ASN A 793 -16.58 4.61 -32.57
C ASN A 793 -16.06 4.67 -34.01
N MET A 794 -15.52 5.82 -34.41
CA MET A 794 -14.87 5.98 -35.71
C MET A 794 -13.40 5.54 -35.66
N GLU A 795 -12.82 5.20 -36.81
CA GLU A 795 -11.41 4.82 -36.89
C GLU A 795 -10.51 5.96 -36.40
N LYS A 796 -9.60 5.66 -35.46
CA LYS A 796 -8.67 6.62 -34.82
C LYS A 796 -9.35 7.76 -34.02
N GLU A 797 -10.62 7.62 -33.68
CA GLU A 797 -11.34 8.58 -32.84
C GLU A 797 -10.83 8.50 -31.39
N SER A 798 -10.33 9.61 -30.85
CA SER A 798 -10.01 9.69 -29.42
C SER A 798 -11.28 9.64 -28.56
N TRP A 799 -11.18 9.18 -27.31
CA TRP A 799 -12.35 9.11 -26.44
C TRP A 799 -13.05 10.46 -26.25
N LYS A 800 -12.30 11.57 -26.29
CA LYS A 800 -12.86 12.93 -26.17
C LYS A 800 -13.67 13.30 -27.41
N GLN A 801 -13.16 12.99 -28.61
CA GLN A 801 -13.88 13.17 -29.86
C GLN A 801 -15.14 12.31 -29.90
N TYR A 802 -15.03 11.04 -29.49
CA TYR A 802 -16.15 10.11 -29.39
C TYR A 802 -17.27 10.66 -28.48
N LEU A 803 -16.96 11.02 -27.23
CA LEU A 803 -17.96 11.57 -26.32
C LEU A 803 -18.58 12.87 -26.84
N THR A 804 -17.79 13.73 -27.49
CA THR A 804 -18.29 14.99 -28.05
C THR A 804 -19.26 14.75 -29.20
N ARG A 805 -18.92 13.84 -30.13
CA ARG A 805 -19.80 13.49 -31.25
C ARG A 805 -21.11 12.88 -30.77
N ILE A 806 -21.05 11.92 -29.86
CA ILE A 806 -22.25 11.28 -29.32
C ILE A 806 -23.12 12.28 -28.55
N ALA A 807 -22.52 13.14 -27.71
CA ALA A 807 -23.25 14.17 -26.98
C ALA A 807 -23.96 15.17 -27.92
N ASN A 808 -23.31 15.56 -29.03
CA ASN A 808 -23.94 16.42 -30.03
C ASN A 808 -25.14 15.74 -30.70
N ILE A 809 -25.02 14.47 -31.11
CA ILE A 809 -26.16 13.73 -31.69
C ILE A 809 -27.31 13.63 -30.68
N ILE A 810 -27.02 13.40 -29.41
CA ILE A 810 -28.04 13.38 -28.36
C ILE A 810 -28.73 14.74 -28.22
N LYS A 811 -27.97 15.84 -28.24
CA LYS A 811 -28.52 17.20 -28.22
C LYS A 811 -29.39 17.49 -29.44
N ASP A 812 -28.96 17.07 -30.61
CA ASP A 812 -29.66 17.30 -31.88
C ASP A 812 -30.97 16.51 -31.95
N THR A 813 -30.97 15.25 -31.48
CA THR A 813 -32.13 14.35 -31.51
C THR A 813 -33.07 14.52 -30.31
N GLY A 814 -32.58 15.04 -29.19
CA GLY A 814 -33.31 15.08 -27.92
C GLY A 814 -33.47 13.71 -27.25
N ALA A 815 -32.71 12.70 -27.70
CA ALA A 815 -32.80 11.33 -27.17
C ALA A 815 -32.32 11.22 -25.73
N LYS A 816 -32.90 10.29 -24.97
CA LYS A 816 -32.34 9.88 -23.68
C LYS A 816 -31.40 8.70 -23.87
N CYS A 817 -30.18 8.84 -23.37
CA CYS A 817 -29.14 7.84 -23.59
C CYS A 817 -28.47 7.41 -22.28
N VAL A 818 -28.30 6.10 -22.15
CA VAL A 818 -27.44 5.46 -21.17
C VAL A 818 -26.26 4.87 -21.92
N LEU A 819 -25.17 5.62 -21.96
CA LEU A 819 -24.01 5.29 -22.78
C LEU A 819 -23.13 4.25 -22.09
N ARG A 820 -22.84 3.15 -22.79
CA ARG A 820 -21.70 2.26 -22.50
C ARG A 820 -20.62 2.52 -23.56
N PRO A 821 -19.60 3.34 -23.29
CA PRO A 821 -18.60 3.68 -24.29
C PRO A 821 -17.82 2.43 -24.71
N THR A 822 -17.48 2.38 -26.00
CA THR A 822 -16.56 1.36 -26.57
C THR A 822 -15.10 1.68 -26.27
N VAL A 823 -14.83 2.90 -25.78
CA VAL A 823 -13.53 3.38 -25.31
C VAL A 823 -13.46 3.29 -23.79
N PHE A 824 -12.40 2.67 -23.27
CA PHE A 824 -12.21 2.46 -21.83
C PHE A 824 -11.10 3.38 -21.31
N PRO A 825 -11.24 3.96 -20.12
CA PRO A 825 -10.20 4.77 -19.49
C PRO A 825 -9.05 3.88 -18.99
N ASP A 826 -7.82 4.37 -19.08
CA ASP A 826 -6.62 3.72 -18.56
C ASP A 826 -6.46 3.92 -17.04
N SER A 827 -7.16 4.90 -16.46
CA SER A 827 -7.08 5.23 -15.03
C SER A 827 -8.38 5.82 -14.47
N ILE A 828 -8.52 5.81 -13.13
CA ILE A 828 -9.65 6.45 -12.43
C ILE A 828 -9.71 7.96 -12.73
N ASP A 829 -8.57 8.64 -12.86
CA ASP A 829 -8.53 10.06 -13.17
C ASP A 829 -9.01 10.34 -14.60
N GLU A 830 -8.69 9.47 -15.55
CA GLU A 830 -9.23 9.56 -16.91
C GLU A 830 -10.74 9.28 -16.94
N CYS A 831 -11.20 8.27 -16.20
CA CYS A 831 -12.63 8.01 -16.02
C CYS A 831 -13.37 9.25 -15.48
N LYS A 832 -12.76 9.96 -14.51
CA LYS A 832 -13.36 11.19 -13.96
C LYS A 832 -13.47 12.28 -15.02
N LYS A 833 -12.43 12.47 -15.84
CA LYS A 833 -12.46 13.44 -16.95
C LYS A 833 -13.53 13.08 -17.98
N MET A 834 -13.65 11.80 -18.35
CA MET A 834 -14.69 11.30 -19.24
C MET A 834 -16.09 11.59 -18.67
N TYR A 835 -16.29 11.26 -17.40
CA TYR A 835 -17.54 11.53 -16.68
C TYR A 835 -17.90 13.02 -16.68
N ASP A 836 -16.96 13.88 -16.31
CA ASP A 836 -17.19 15.32 -16.21
C ASP A 836 -17.51 15.93 -17.59
N ILE A 837 -16.75 15.54 -18.62
CA ILE A 837 -16.98 15.99 -20.00
C ILE A 837 -18.34 15.51 -20.51
N TRP A 838 -18.69 14.25 -20.27
CA TRP A 838 -19.99 13.72 -20.68
C TRP A 838 -21.13 14.54 -20.09
N HIS A 839 -21.15 14.70 -18.77
CA HIS A 839 -22.19 15.45 -18.07
C HIS A 839 -22.16 16.96 -18.40
N GLU A 840 -21.01 17.54 -18.72
CA GLU A 840 -20.93 18.92 -19.22
C GLU A 840 -21.55 19.06 -20.61
N LEU A 841 -21.26 18.10 -21.51
CA LEU A 841 -21.73 18.14 -22.89
C LEU A 841 -23.18 17.69 -23.06
N THR A 842 -23.78 16.99 -22.10
CA THR A 842 -25.16 16.50 -22.17
C THR A 842 -26.13 17.18 -21.20
N LYS A 843 -25.66 18.17 -20.44
CA LYS A 843 -26.54 19.20 -19.87
C LYS A 843 -27.13 20.03 -21.00
#